data_AF-A0A2P2LHX8-F1
#
_entry.id   AF-A0A2P2LHX8-F1
#
_cell.length_a   1.000
_cell.length_b   1.000
_cell.length_c   1.000
_cell.angle_alpha   90.00
_cell.angle_beta   90.00
_cell.angle_gamma   90.00
#
_symmetry.space_group_name_H-M   'P 1'
#
loop_
_entity.id
_entity.type
_entity.pdbx_description
1 polymer ?
#
loop_
_entity_poly.entity_id
_entity_poly.type
_entity_poly.pdbx_seq_one_letter_code
_entity_poly.pdbx_strand_id
1 'polypeptide(L)'
;MQKPLLGESSGAGDRNGSWRRSGATATFTRRSAAITRGSRYQKAAALVDLAEDGVGLPEEIFDRPDFETAANLYFVFIQFDFLWTLNYFALILLNFFEKPLWCTKNTAYSCSDRDYYYLGQLPYLTGSESLILEGVTFIILVAHIFFPISYEGPQIYWKDPVNRLKVICLSLLAADLLFYALYLYLLALDSLPLRIAPYIRVVFFIVSIRDLQGSVLILAGMLGTYLNILALWLLFLLFSSWLAYVIFEDTEPGKTVFSTYGDTLYQMLVLFTTSNNPDVWVPAYKVSRWYCLFIVLYVLLGVYFVTNLILAVVYDSFKSQLAKQVSKMDYMRRRILTKAFSLIDEYNAGFLNKEQCIKLFEELNNYRTLPKISKEDFELIFDELDDSRDFKINLDEFADLCHAIALRFQKEDVPSCFEKCPSIYNSLFSKRLKTFVRDPKFGYMISFILMLNLIAVIIETTLDIQNNSAQKVWQSIEFVFGWIYVLEMALKVYTFGFSNYWRDGQNRFDFLITWVIVIGETLTFASPNGLTFLSNGEWIRYLLLARMLRLIRLLMYVRSYRAFIATFLTLIPSLVPYLGMIFCVMCIYCSLGVQIFGGLINAGDPTVRETDLAENDYLLFNFNDYPNGMVSLFNLLVMNNWQVWMQIVLQWCLLYVQDRIAIPLCKHLGNELLNHVLCSRLRMMPCNVTIALPVLPFISILIFWHGSFNDFF
;
A
#
# COMPACT_ATOMS: atom_id res chain seq x y z
N MET A 1 25.93 -20.93 7.38
CA MET A 1 25.53 -22.31 7.73
C MET A 1 26.14 -23.24 6.71
N GLN A 2 27.06 -24.09 7.15
CA GLN A 2 27.77 -25.07 6.33
C GLN A 2 26.79 -26.17 5.87
N LYS A 3 26.87 -26.53 4.58
CA LYS A 3 26.24 -27.75 4.05
C LYS A 3 27.02 -28.97 4.54
N PRO A 4 26.38 -30.03 5.06
CA PRO A 4 27.09 -31.30 5.25
C PRO A 4 27.28 -31.98 3.90
N LEU A 5 28.54 -32.35 3.64
CA LEU A 5 28.95 -33.31 2.63
C LEU A 5 28.47 -34.71 3.06
N LEU A 6 27.74 -35.41 2.22
CA LEU A 6 27.51 -36.86 2.36
C LEU A 6 27.96 -37.57 1.08
N GLY A 7 28.76 -38.61 1.31
CA GLY A 7 29.63 -39.32 0.37
C GLY A 7 28.96 -39.88 -0.88
N GLU A 8 29.68 -39.76 -1.99
CA GLU A 8 29.59 -40.66 -3.13
C GLU A 8 30.03 -42.07 -2.70
N SER A 9 29.18 -43.07 -2.90
CA SER A 9 29.60 -44.47 -2.98
C SER A 9 29.23 -45.03 -4.35
N SER A 10 30.26 -45.54 -5.00
CA SER A 10 30.29 -46.20 -6.30
C SER A 10 29.59 -47.56 -6.27
N GLY A 11 28.66 -47.79 -7.19
CA GLY A 11 28.07 -49.11 -7.49
C GLY A 11 27.91 -49.27 -9.00
N ALA A 12 28.67 -50.20 -9.57
CA ALA A 12 28.72 -50.51 -10.99
C ALA A 12 27.56 -51.42 -11.44
N GLY A 13 27.05 -51.15 -12.66
CA GLY A 13 26.57 -52.12 -13.66
C GLY A 13 25.46 -53.10 -13.28
N ASP A 14 24.26 -52.90 -13.86
CA ASP A 14 23.77 -53.86 -14.85
C ASP A 14 22.65 -53.29 -15.73
N ARG A 15 22.85 -53.42 -17.05
CA ARG A 15 21.89 -53.04 -18.09
C ARG A 15 21.11 -54.29 -18.49
N ASN A 16 19.83 -54.36 -18.13
CA ASN A 16 18.82 -55.09 -18.90
C ASN A 16 17.41 -54.70 -18.42
N GLY A 17 16.64 -54.03 -19.28
CA GLY A 17 15.29 -53.57 -18.94
C GLY A 17 14.47 -53.37 -20.21
N SER A 18 13.66 -54.37 -20.50
CA SER A 18 12.71 -54.45 -21.59
C SER A 18 11.71 -53.29 -21.60
N TRP A 19 11.41 -52.80 -22.81
CA TRP A 19 10.40 -51.78 -23.07
C TRP A 19 8.99 -52.31 -22.76
N ARG A 20 8.52 -52.16 -21.53
CA ARG A 20 7.10 -52.22 -21.18
C ARG A 20 6.53 -50.79 -21.16
N ARG A 21 5.68 -50.50 -22.15
CA ARG A 21 4.75 -49.36 -22.16
C ARG A 21 3.88 -49.41 -20.89
N SER A 22 4.20 -48.59 -19.90
CA SER A 22 3.27 -48.18 -18.84
C SER A 22 2.82 -46.76 -19.15
N GLY A 23 1.52 -46.49 -19.06
CA GLY A 23 0.89 -45.22 -19.41
C GLY A 23 1.55 -44.06 -18.68
N ALA A 24 2.04 -43.10 -19.44
CA ALA A 24 2.50 -41.83 -18.91
C ALA A 24 1.29 -41.12 -18.26
N THR A 25 1.24 -41.17 -16.93
CA THR A 25 0.47 -40.22 -16.13
C THR A 25 0.92 -38.83 -16.54
N ALA A 26 0.01 -38.04 -17.11
CA ALA A 26 0.29 -36.68 -17.51
C ALA A 26 0.74 -35.89 -16.27
N THR A 27 2.02 -35.57 -16.19
CA THR A 27 2.59 -34.69 -15.17
C THR A 27 2.01 -33.29 -15.38
N PHE A 28 1.00 -32.94 -14.59
CA PHE A 28 0.38 -31.62 -14.65
C PHE A 28 1.35 -30.59 -14.06
N THR A 29 2.00 -29.80 -14.92
CA THR A 29 2.97 -28.76 -14.56
C THR A 29 2.36 -27.55 -13.83
N ARG A 30 1.04 -27.48 -13.65
CA ARG A 30 0.36 -26.40 -12.93
C ARG A 30 -0.46 -26.96 -11.77
N ARG A 31 -0.17 -26.49 -10.56
CA ARG A 31 -0.91 -26.75 -9.31
C ARG A 31 -2.43 -26.67 -9.47
N SER A 32 -2.93 -25.70 -10.25
CA SER A 32 -4.35 -25.52 -10.55
C SER A 32 -4.98 -26.66 -11.37
N ALA A 33 -4.20 -27.28 -12.26
CA ALA A 33 -4.65 -28.44 -13.04
C ALA A 33 -4.69 -29.71 -12.18
N ALA A 34 -3.76 -29.86 -11.22
CA ALA A 34 -3.78 -30.96 -10.25
C ALA A 34 -4.99 -30.88 -9.30
N ILE A 35 -5.36 -29.69 -8.83
CA ILE A 35 -6.52 -29.48 -7.95
C ILE A 35 -7.84 -29.80 -8.67
N THR A 36 -7.94 -29.45 -9.96
CA THR A 36 -9.20 -29.58 -10.72
C THR A 36 -9.36 -30.94 -11.40
N ARG A 37 -8.27 -31.56 -11.87
CA ARG A 37 -8.31 -32.79 -12.69
C ARG A 37 -7.37 -33.91 -12.23
N GLY A 38 -6.59 -33.68 -11.18
CA GLY A 38 -5.62 -34.65 -10.67
C GLY A 38 -6.27 -35.83 -9.95
N SER A 39 -5.47 -36.88 -9.71
CA SER A 39 -5.84 -37.97 -8.82
C SER A 39 -6.09 -37.48 -7.38
N ARG A 40 -6.71 -38.29 -6.52
CA ARG A 40 -6.98 -37.90 -5.11
C ARG A 40 -5.72 -37.43 -4.39
N TYR A 41 -4.62 -38.16 -4.53
CA TYR A 41 -3.33 -37.82 -3.95
C TYR A 41 -2.70 -36.57 -4.56
N GLN A 42 -2.85 -36.36 -5.88
CA GLN A 42 -2.38 -35.13 -6.54
C GLN A 42 -3.16 -33.90 -6.09
N LYS A 43 -4.48 -34.03 -5.90
CA LYS A 43 -5.34 -32.98 -5.34
C LYS A 43 -4.94 -32.66 -3.90
N ALA A 44 -4.76 -33.68 -3.07
CA ALA A 44 -4.36 -33.52 -1.68
C ALA A 44 -2.98 -32.86 -1.56
N ALA A 45 -1.98 -33.32 -2.33
CA ALA A 45 -0.64 -32.72 -2.35
C ALA A 45 -0.69 -31.24 -2.78
N ALA A 46 -1.48 -30.91 -3.81
CA ALA A 46 -1.63 -29.54 -4.27
C ALA A 46 -2.36 -28.64 -3.25
N LEU A 47 -3.34 -29.18 -2.50
CA LEU A 47 -4.04 -28.48 -1.42
C LEU A 47 -3.15 -28.27 -0.18
N VAL A 48 -2.36 -29.27 0.20
CA VAL A 48 -1.38 -29.17 1.29
C VAL A 48 -0.39 -28.07 0.98
N ASP A 49 0.21 -28.11 -0.21
CA ASP A 49 1.17 -27.08 -0.61
C ASP A 49 0.48 -25.69 -0.62
N LEU A 50 -0.78 -25.61 -1.04
CA LEU A 50 -1.55 -24.35 -1.11
C LEU A 50 -1.85 -23.78 0.27
N ALA A 51 -2.20 -24.64 1.23
CA ALA A 51 -2.42 -24.26 2.62
C ALA A 51 -1.16 -23.67 3.26
N GLU A 52 0.00 -24.27 2.98
CA GLU A 52 1.31 -23.83 3.50
C GLU A 52 1.81 -22.55 2.84
N ASP A 53 1.28 -22.18 1.66
CA ASP A 53 1.60 -20.92 0.99
C ASP A 53 0.82 -19.71 1.54
N GLY A 54 -0.13 -19.94 2.43
CA GLY A 54 -1.05 -18.90 2.92
C GLY A 54 -2.03 -18.36 1.86
N VAL A 55 -2.00 -18.92 0.64
CA VAL A 55 -2.91 -18.56 -0.46
C VAL A 55 -4.17 -19.41 -0.33
N GLY A 56 -5.08 -18.99 0.54
CA GLY A 56 -6.34 -19.71 0.76
C GLY A 56 -7.26 -19.67 -0.47
N LEU A 57 -7.89 -20.81 -0.78
CA LEU A 57 -9.14 -20.85 -1.51
C LEU A 57 -10.25 -20.26 -0.60
N PRO A 58 -11.19 -19.47 -1.15
CA PRO A 58 -12.36 -19.02 -0.41
C PRO A 58 -13.09 -20.18 0.26
N GLU A 59 -13.54 -19.97 1.49
CA GLU A 59 -14.19 -20.98 2.32
C GLU A 59 -15.39 -21.61 1.62
N GLU A 60 -16.12 -20.76 0.89
CA GLU A 60 -17.37 -21.04 0.22
C GLU A 60 -17.22 -22.03 -0.93
N ILE A 61 -16.01 -22.20 -1.48
CA ILE A 61 -15.75 -23.12 -2.59
C ILE A 61 -15.67 -24.58 -2.09
N PHE A 62 -15.18 -24.80 -0.86
CA PHE A 62 -14.88 -26.14 -0.35
C PHE A 62 -16.11 -27.00 -0.03
N ASP A 63 -17.26 -26.37 0.23
CA ASP A 63 -18.46 -27.07 0.68
C ASP A 63 -19.47 -27.28 -0.46
N ARG A 64 -19.11 -26.92 -1.71
CA ARG A 64 -19.95 -27.15 -2.88
C ARG A 64 -19.77 -28.56 -3.47
N PRO A 65 -20.85 -29.18 -3.98
CA PRO A 65 -20.76 -30.46 -4.68
C PRO A 65 -19.93 -30.35 -5.98
N ASP A 66 -19.95 -29.18 -6.64
CA ASP A 66 -19.22 -28.90 -7.89
C ASP A 66 -17.87 -28.21 -7.65
N PHE A 67 -17.09 -28.70 -6.68
CA PHE A 67 -15.80 -28.11 -6.30
C PHE A 67 -14.83 -27.95 -7.48
N GLU A 68 -14.74 -28.94 -8.38
CA GLU A 68 -13.77 -28.92 -9.48
C GLU A 68 -14.04 -27.81 -10.49
N THR A 69 -15.31 -27.61 -10.86
CA THR A 69 -15.75 -26.58 -11.78
C THR A 69 -15.61 -25.19 -11.16
N ALA A 70 -16.00 -25.04 -9.89
CA ALA A 70 -15.85 -23.79 -9.15
C ALA A 70 -14.37 -23.40 -8.97
N ALA A 71 -13.50 -24.35 -8.60
CA ALA A 71 -12.07 -24.13 -8.46
C ALA A 71 -11.42 -23.75 -9.80
N ASN A 72 -11.82 -24.37 -10.91
CA ASN A 72 -11.30 -24.00 -12.23
C ASN A 72 -11.66 -22.56 -12.61
N LEU A 73 -12.91 -22.15 -12.40
CA LEU A 73 -13.35 -20.77 -12.62
C LEU A 73 -12.62 -19.77 -11.72
N TYR A 74 -12.39 -20.11 -10.46
CA TYR A 74 -11.58 -19.31 -9.55
C TYR A 74 -10.12 -19.17 -10.01
N PHE A 75 -9.50 -20.24 -10.52
CA PHE A 75 -8.14 -20.14 -11.08
C PHE A 75 -8.09 -19.31 -12.36
N VAL A 76 -9.15 -19.32 -13.19
CA VAL A 76 -9.26 -18.40 -14.33
C VAL A 76 -9.35 -16.96 -13.85
N PHE A 77 -10.15 -16.69 -12.82
CA PHE A 77 -10.24 -15.37 -12.20
C PHE A 77 -8.88 -14.85 -11.70
N ILE A 78 -8.12 -15.69 -10.99
CA ILE A 78 -6.77 -15.34 -10.51
C ILE A 78 -5.80 -15.08 -11.67
N GLN A 79 -5.92 -15.77 -12.80
CA GLN A 79 -5.05 -15.48 -13.96
C GLN A 79 -5.19 -14.04 -14.46
N PHE A 80 -6.37 -13.43 -14.29
CA PHE A 80 -6.63 -12.04 -14.63
C PHE A 80 -6.38 -11.05 -13.47
N ASP A 81 -5.84 -11.51 -12.33
CA ASP A 81 -5.59 -10.68 -11.14
C ASP A 81 -4.71 -9.45 -11.42
N PHE A 82 -3.74 -9.58 -12.34
CA PHE A 82 -2.93 -8.46 -12.80
C PHE A 82 -3.78 -7.37 -13.49
N LEU A 83 -4.74 -7.75 -14.33
CA LEU A 83 -5.64 -6.81 -15.01
C LEU A 83 -6.55 -6.11 -14.00
N TRP A 84 -7.10 -6.86 -13.05
CA TRP A 84 -7.97 -6.33 -12.00
C TRP A 84 -7.23 -5.32 -11.12
N THR A 85 -6.03 -5.69 -10.67
CA THR A 85 -5.17 -4.85 -9.85
C THR A 85 -4.78 -3.57 -10.59
N LEU A 86 -4.41 -3.67 -11.87
CA LEU A 86 -4.10 -2.51 -12.70
C LEU A 86 -5.30 -1.56 -12.83
N ASN A 87 -6.52 -2.09 -12.97
CA ASN A 87 -7.73 -1.29 -13.05
C ASN A 87 -7.99 -0.50 -11.74
N TYR A 88 -7.74 -1.10 -10.58
CA TYR A 88 -7.87 -0.41 -9.29
C TYR A 88 -6.88 0.74 -9.13
N PHE A 89 -5.62 0.53 -9.55
CA PHE A 89 -4.64 1.61 -9.58
C PHE A 89 -5.03 2.69 -10.58
N ALA A 90 -5.53 2.32 -11.76
CA ALA A 90 -6.03 3.27 -12.75
C ALA A 90 -7.17 4.13 -12.17
N LEU A 91 -8.13 3.54 -11.46
CA LEU A 91 -9.23 4.26 -10.81
C LEU A 91 -8.74 5.33 -9.82
N ILE A 92 -7.73 5.03 -9.01
CA ILE A 92 -7.14 6.03 -8.09
C ILE A 92 -6.35 7.07 -8.87
N LEU A 93 -5.55 6.66 -9.86
CA LEU A 93 -4.71 7.56 -10.64
C LEU A 93 -5.54 8.56 -11.46
N LEU A 94 -6.76 8.20 -11.87
CA LEU A 94 -7.68 9.13 -12.53
C LEU A 94 -7.94 10.39 -11.68
N ASN A 95 -8.01 10.27 -10.35
CA ASN A 95 -8.20 11.45 -9.48
C ASN A 95 -7.06 12.48 -9.61
N PHE A 96 -5.85 12.06 -9.97
CA PHE A 96 -4.70 12.96 -10.14
C PHE A 96 -4.74 13.75 -11.45
N PHE A 97 -5.38 13.19 -12.48
CA PHE A 97 -5.43 13.78 -13.81
C PHE A 97 -6.77 14.46 -14.12
N GLU A 98 -7.77 14.29 -13.27
CA GLU A 98 -9.04 14.97 -13.42
C GLU A 98 -8.94 16.47 -13.18
N LYS A 99 -9.60 17.24 -14.06
CA LYS A 99 -9.76 18.68 -13.87
C LYS A 99 -10.73 18.94 -12.71
N PRO A 100 -10.37 19.78 -11.72
CA PRO A 100 -11.24 20.01 -10.57
C PRO A 100 -12.51 20.77 -10.96
N LEU A 101 -13.61 20.57 -10.21
CA LEU A 101 -14.94 21.12 -10.56
C LEU A 101 -15.02 22.65 -10.45
N TRP A 102 -14.28 23.27 -9.53
CA TRP A 102 -14.28 24.72 -9.39
C TRP A 102 -13.72 25.43 -10.64
N CYS A 103 -12.93 24.69 -11.41
CA CYS A 103 -12.14 25.14 -12.56
C CYS A 103 -12.89 24.97 -13.91
N THR A 104 -14.13 24.45 -13.91
CA THR A 104 -15.02 24.43 -15.08
C THR A 104 -15.89 25.69 -15.20
N LYS A 105 -15.91 26.55 -14.17
CA LYS A 105 -16.59 27.86 -14.27
C LYS A 105 -15.78 28.79 -15.17
N ASN A 106 -16.46 29.54 -16.03
CA ASN A 106 -15.85 30.61 -16.85
C ASN A 106 -15.36 31.75 -15.93
N THR A 107 -14.18 31.58 -15.33
CA THR A 107 -13.43 32.64 -14.67
C THR A 107 -12.58 33.39 -15.71
N ALA A 108 -12.17 34.63 -15.40
CA ALA A 108 -11.36 35.45 -16.30
C ALA A 108 -9.98 34.82 -16.63
N TYR A 109 -9.51 33.89 -15.80
CA TYR A 109 -8.26 33.15 -15.96
C TYR A 109 -8.57 31.65 -16.05
N SER A 110 -8.19 31.02 -17.16
CA SER A 110 -8.32 29.57 -17.34
C SER A 110 -7.31 28.83 -16.47
N CYS A 111 -7.66 27.63 -16.01
CA CYS A 111 -6.73 26.77 -15.25
C CYS A 111 -5.56 26.18 -16.06
N SER A 112 -5.34 26.71 -17.26
CA SER A 112 -4.08 26.56 -17.98
C SER A 112 -3.02 27.51 -17.44
N ASP A 113 -3.42 28.60 -16.77
CA ASP A 113 -2.53 29.57 -16.13
C ASP A 113 -2.15 29.05 -14.72
N ARG A 114 -1.04 28.32 -14.68
CA ARG A 114 -0.56 27.63 -13.48
C ARG A 114 -0.02 28.59 -12.43
N ASP A 115 0.55 29.71 -12.84
CA ASP A 115 1.17 30.67 -11.94
C ASP A 115 0.13 31.47 -11.15
N TYR A 116 -1.04 31.70 -11.75
CA TYR A 116 -2.12 32.44 -11.10
C TYR A 116 -2.79 31.65 -9.97
N TYR A 117 -3.06 30.36 -10.18
CA TYR A 117 -3.71 29.49 -9.18
C TYR A 117 -2.70 28.57 -8.45
N TYR A 118 -1.41 28.73 -8.67
CA TYR A 118 -0.35 27.88 -8.09
C TYR A 118 -0.66 26.38 -8.28
N LEU A 119 -1.00 25.99 -9.50
CA LEU A 119 -1.42 24.63 -9.85
C LEU A 119 -0.21 23.70 -10.02
N GLY A 120 -0.42 22.40 -9.80
CA GLY A 120 0.59 21.38 -10.01
C GLY A 120 1.01 21.24 -11.48
N GLN A 121 2.13 20.55 -11.68
CA GLN A 121 2.73 20.39 -13.02
C GLN A 121 2.14 19.22 -13.83
N LEU A 122 1.30 18.38 -13.23
CA LEU A 122 0.68 17.25 -13.93
C LEU A 122 -0.33 17.73 -14.98
N PRO A 123 -0.42 17.07 -16.15
CA PRO A 123 -1.37 17.44 -17.19
C PRO A 123 -2.79 17.01 -16.80
N TYR A 124 -3.78 17.90 -16.96
CA TYR A 124 -5.18 17.53 -16.76
C TYR A 124 -5.76 16.87 -18.02
N LEU A 125 -6.58 15.84 -17.83
CA LEU A 125 -7.39 15.24 -18.88
C LEU A 125 -8.52 16.19 -19.28
N THR A 126 -8.86 16.20 -20.57
CA THR A 126 -10.08 16.86 -21.02
C THR A 126 -11.31 16.12 -20.50
N GLY A 127 -12.45 16.80 -20.36
CA GLY A 127 -13.67 16.16 -19.84
C GLY A 127 -14.14 14.95 -20.67
N SER A 128 -13.92 14.98 -22.00
CA SER A 128 -14.18 13.84 -22.89
C SER A 128 -13.20 12.68 -22.68
N GLU A 129 -11.91 12.95 -22.51
CA GLU A 129 -10.91 11.91 -22.25
C GLU A 129 -11.13 11.25 -20.88
N SER A 130 -11.46 12.05 -19.85
CA SER A 130 -11.83 11.55 -18.52
C SER A 130 -13.03 10.60 -18.61
N LEU A 131 -14.09 11.00 -19.31
CA LEU A 131 -15.30 10.19 -19.47
C LEU A 131 -15.01 8.86 -20.18
N ILE A 132 -14.17 8.87 -21.22
CA ILE A 132 -13.77 7.64 -21.93
C ILE A 132 -13.00 6.70 -20.99
N LEU A 133 -12.01 7.21 -20.26
CA LEU A 133 -11.21 6.40 -19.34
C LEU A 133 -12.04 5.86 -18.16
N GLU A 134 -12.94 6.67 -17.62
CA GLU A 134 -13.90 6.25 -16.60
C GLU A 134 -14.87 5.17 -17.12
N GLY A 135 -15.35 5.32 -18.35
CA GLY A 135 -16.21 4.30 -18.99
C GLY A 135 -15.47 2.97 -19.19
N VAL A 136 -14.23 2.99 -19.66
CA VAL A 136 -13.42 1.78 -19.85
C VAL A 136 -13.13 1.09 -18.51
N THR A 137 -12.68 1.85 -17.51
CA THR A 137 -12.40 1.31 -16.17
C THR A 137 -13.66 0.76 -15.50
N PHE A 138 -14.81 1.41 -15.70
CA PHE A 138 -16.12 0.93 -15.23
C PHE A 138 -16.52 -0.41 -15.86
N ILE A 139 -16.36 -0.58 -17.18
CA ILE A 139 -16.69 -1.85 -17.85
C ILE A 139 -15.83 -3.01 -17.30
N ILE A 140 -14.53 -2.77 -17.11
CA ILE A 140 -13.62 -3.76 -16.50
C ILE A 140 -14.06 -4.06 -15.06
N LEU A 141 -14.52 -3.05 -14.32
CA LEU A 141 -15.01 -3.18 -12.94
C LEU A 141 -16.29 -4.03 -12.86
N VAL A 142 -17.24 -3.80 -13.78
CA VAL A 142 -18.46 -4.61 -13.91
C VAL A 142 -18.09 -6.08 -14.12
N ALA A 143 -17.19 -6.36 -15.07
CA ALA A 143 -16.74 -7.72 -15.32
C ALA A 143 -16.12 -8.35 -14.06
N HIS A 144 -15.25 -7.63 -13.34
CA HIS A 144 -14.64 -8.11 -12.11
C HIS A 144 -15.66 -8.43 -11.00
N ILE A 145 -16.64 -7.54 -10.75
CA ILE A 145 -17.58 -7.67 -9.62
C ILE A 145 -18.58 -8.81 -9.84
N PHE A 146 -19.02 -9.01 -11.07
CA PHE A 146 -20.01 -10.04 -11.39
C PHE A 146 -19.39 -11.42 -11.71
N PHE A 147 -18.08 -11.49 -12.01
CA PHE A 147 -17.39 -12.78 -12.24
C PHE A 147 -17.50 -13.75 -11.05
N PRO A 148 -17.36 -13.33 -9.77
CA PRO A 148 -17.54 -14.19 -8.60
C PRO A 148 -18.85 -14.96 -8.53
N ILE A 149 -19.93 -14.42 -9.10
CA ILE A 149 -21.23 -15.12 -9.15
C ILE A 149 -21.10 -16.47 -9.86
N SER A 150 -20.19 -16.60 -10.82
CA SER A 150 -19.95 -17.84 -11.57
C SER A 150 -19.37 -18.97 -10.72
N TYR A 151 -18.48 -18.68 -9.76
CA TYR A 151 -17.82 -19.69 -8.94
C TYR A 151 -18.40 -19.81 -7.51
N GLU A 152 -18.91 -18.73 -6.92
CA GLU A 152 -19.58 -18.73 -5.59
C GLU A 152 -21.05 -19.16 -5.69
N GLY A 153 -21.72 -18.79 -6.78
CA GLY A 153 -23.16 -18.94 -6.94
C GLY A 153 -23.96 -17.76 -6.36
N PRO A 154 -25.18 -17.50 -6.88
CA PRO A 154 -25.91 -16.27 -6.60
C PRO A 154 -26.38 -16.14 -5.14
N GLN A 155 -26.85 -17.22 -4.52
CA GLN A 155 -27.37 -17.16 -3.14
C GLN A 155 -26.30 -16.80 -2.11
N ILE A 156 -25.08 -17.32 -2.29
CA ILE A 156 -23.95 -17.05 -1.40
C ILE A 156 -23.41 -15.65 -1.65
N TYR A 157 -23.24 -15.28 -2.92
CA TYR A 157 -22.75 -13.96 -3.33
C TYR A 157 -23.56 -12.81 -2.74
N TRP A 158 -24.90 -12.88 -2.80
CA TRP A 158 -25.77 -11.83 -2.26
C TRP A 158 -25.86 -11.83 -0.72
N LYS A 159 -25.44 -12.90 -0.06
CA LYS A 159 -25.40 -12.98 1.41
C LYS A 159 -24.16 -12.28 1.96
N ASP A 160 -23.03 -12.37 1.26
CA ASP A 160 -21.78 -11.73 1.66
C ASP A 160 -21.94 -10.18 1.71
N PRO A 161 -21.74 -9.54 2.88
CA PRO A 161 -21.80 -8.08 2.99
C PRO A 161 -20.76 -7.36 2.12
N VAL A 162 -19.59 -7.96 1.88
CA VAL A 162 -18.51 -7.33 1.08
C VAL A 162 -18.94 -7.22 -0.38
N ASN A 163 -19.50 -8.29 -0.93
CA ASN A 163 -20.00 -8.30 -2.31
C ASN A 163 -21.20 -7.36 -2.48
N ARG A 164 -22.12 -7.32 -1.51
CA ARG A 164 -23.21 -6.32 -1.49
C ARG A 164 -22.69 -4.89 -1.50
N LEU A 165 -21.70 -4.57 -0.67
CA LEU A 165 -21.09 -3.24 -0.63
C LEU A 165 -20.43 -2.87 -1.97
N LYS A 166 -19.72 -3.80 -2.61
CA LYS A 166 -19.12 -3.59 -3.94
C LYS A 166 -20.18 -3.24 -5.00
N VAL A 167 -21.32 -3.94 -4.99
CA VAL A 167 -22.42 -3.66 -5.93
C VAL A 167 -23.06 -2.30 -5.66
N ILE A 168 -23.22 -1.90 -4.39
CA ILE A 168 -23.72 -0.57 -4.03
C ILE A 168 -22.74 0.53 -4.47
N CYS A 169 -21.44 0.35 -4.25
CA CYS A 169 -20.43 1.30 -4.74
C CYS A 169 -20.44 1.40 -6.27
N LEU A 170 -20.58 0.27 -6.97
CA LEU A 170 -20.67 0.24 -8.43
C LEU A 170 -21.89 0.99 -8.96
N SER A 171 -23.06 0.81 -8.33
CA SER A 171 -24.28 1.50 -8.76
C SER A 171 -24.21 3.01 -8.53
N LEU A 172 -23.61 3.45 -7.41
CA LEU A 172 -23.34 4.86 -7.15
C LEU A 172 -22.35 5.45 -8.17
N LEU A 173 -21.30 4.71 -8.53
CA LEU A 173 -20.34 5.16 -9.55
C LEU A 173 -20.97 5.23 -10.95
N ALA A 174 -21.87 4.30 -11.28
CA ALA A 174 -22.63 4.34 -12.52
C ALA A 174 -23.56 5.57 -12.58
N ALA A 175 -24.20 5.90 -11.47
CA ALA A 175 -25.04 7.09 -11.37
C ALA A 175 -24.23 8.37 -11.54
N ASP A 176 -23.09 8.52 -10.84
CA ASP A 176 -22.19 9.68 -10.97
C ASP A 176 -21.67 9.84 -12.41
N LEU A 177 -21.24 8.75 -13.05
CA LEU A 177 -20.80 8.76 -14.45
C LEU A 177 -21.90 9.23 -15.40
N LEU A 178 -23.13 8.76 -15.19
CA LEU A 178 -24.29 9.18 -15.99
C LEU A 178 -24.60 10.66 -15.77
N PHE A 179 -24.60 11.15 -14.53
CA PHE A 179 -24.78 12.57 -14.24
C PHE A 179 -23.68 13.44 -14.84
N TYR A 180 -22.42 13.00 -14.79
CA TYR A 180 -21.30 13.70 -15.40
C TYR A 180 -21.42 13.76 -16.93
N ALA A 181 -21.82 12.66 -17.57
CA ALA A 181 -22.08 12.61 -19.00
C ALA A 181 -23.22 13.57 -19.42
N LEU A 182 -24.32 13.59 -18.64
CA LEU A 182 -25.43 14.52 -18.87
C LEU A 182 -25.00 15.98 -18.70
N TYR A 183 -24.21 16.30 -17.68
CA TYR A 183 -23.67 17.65 -17.47
C TYR A 183 -22.84 18.11 -18.67
N LEU A 184 -22.01 17.23 -19.23
CA LEU A 184 -21.10 17.56 -20.32
C LEU A 184 -21.80 17.71 -21.68
N TYR A 185 -22.88 16.96 -21.92
CA TYR A 185 -23.56 16.89 -23.22
C TYR A 185 -24.88 17.67 -23.31
N LEU A 186 -25.68 17.71 -22.23
CA LEU A 186 -27.07 18.16 -22.31
C LEU A 186 -27.27 19.66 -21.99
N LEU A 187 -26.24 20.39 -21.54
CA LEU A 187 -26.32 21.83 -21.16
C LEU A 187 -27.42 22.19 -20.12
N ALA A 188 -28.21 21.24 -19.64
CA ALA A 188 -29.41 21.48 -18.83
C ALA A 188 -29.14 21.61 -17.33
N LEU A 189 -27.89 21.41 -16.88
CA LEU A 189 -27.47 21.56 -15.49
C LEU A 189 -26.37 22.62 -15.40
N ASP A 190 -26.73 23.83 -14.99
CA ASP A 190 -25.80 24.95 -14.82
C ASP A 190 -24.74 24.72 -13.73
N SER A 191 -24.93 23.73 -12.85
CA SER A 191 -23.94 23.36 -11.83
C SER A 191 -24.06 21.91 -11.37
N LEU A 192 -22.93 21.18 -11.35
CA LEU A 192 -22.77 19.96 -10.55
C LEU A 192 -22.14 20.38 -9.19
N PRO A 193 -22.91 20.40 -8.09
CA PRO A 193 -22.41 20.95 -6.83
C PRO A 193 -21.34 20.06 -6.17
N LEU A 194 -21.42 18.74 -6.34
CA LEU A 194 -20.53 17.76 -5.71
C LEU A 194 -20.34 16.55 -6.65
N ARG A 195 -19.11 16.05 -6.73
CA ARG A 195 -18.78 14.80 -7.43
C ARG A 195 -18.40 13.74 -6.41
N ILE A 196 -19.16 12.65 -6.36
CA ILE A 196 -18.99 11.62 -5.33
C ILE A 196 -18.02 10.52 -5.80
N ALA A 197 -17.83 10.39 -7.12
CA ALA A 197 -16.95 9.38 -7.71
C ALA A 197 -15.55 9.26 -7.06
N PRO A 198 -14.79 10.34 -6.77
CA PRO A 198 -13.45 10.22 -6.17
C PRO A 198 -13.45 9.47 -4.84
N TYR A 199 -14.47 9.68 -3.99
CA TYR A 199 -14.61 8.99 -2.71
C TYR A 199 -14.93 7.51 -2.90
N ILE A 200 -15.88 7.21 -3.78
CA ILE A 200 -16.30 5.83 -4.07
C ILE A 200 -15.14 5.04 -4.65
N ARG A 201 -14.30 5.63 -5.52
CA ARG A 201 -13.10 4.97 -6.07
C ARG A 201 -12.13 4.53 -4.98
N VAL A 202 -11.90 5.36 -3.96
CA VAL A 202 -11.03 5.01 -2.83
C VAL A 202 -11.66 3.93 -1.95
N VAL A 203 -12.94 4.06 -1.61
CA VAL A 203 -13.66 3.01 -0.85
C VAL A 203 -13.63 1.68 -1.61
N PHE A 204 -13.83 1.73 -2.92
CA PHE A 204 -13.79 0.57 -3.78
C PHE A 204 -12.40 -0.09 -3.80
N PHE A 205 -11.33 0.71 -3.86
CA PHE A 205 -9.95 0.23 -3.77
C PHE A 205 -9.68 -0.50 -2.44
N ILE A 206 -10.07 0.10 -1.31
CA ILE A 206 -9.94 -0.48 0.03
C ILE A 206 -10.69 -1.83 0.10
N VAL A 207 -11.92 -1.87 -0.41
CA VAL A 207 -12.79 -3.06 -0.38
C VAL A 207 -12.36 -4.11 -1.43
N SER A 208 -11.47 -3.79 -2.36
CA SER A 208 -11.02 -4.75 -3.37
C SER A 208 -9.76 -5.51 -2.97
N ILE A 209 -8.82 -4.85 -2.28
CA ILE A 209 -7.56 -5.46 -1.86
C ILE A 209 -7.71 -6.12 -0.48
N ARG A 210 -7.52 -7.45 -0.42
CA ARG A 210 -7.68 -8.25 0.81
C ARG A 210 -6.81 -7.76 1.97
N ASP A 211 -5.57 -7.35 1.70
CA ASP A 211 -4.66 -6.86 2.74
C ASP A 211 -5.16 -5.54 3.36
N LEU A 212 -5.74 -4.64 2.55
CA LEU A 212 -6.34 -3.39 3.03
C LEU A 212 -7.62 -3.65 3.83
N GLN A 213 -8.46 -4.58 3.38
CA GLN A 213 -9.62 -5.01 4.16
C GLN A 213 -9.19 -5.54 5.54
N GLY A 214 -8.13 -6.34 5.59
CA GLY A 214 -7.52 -6.81 6.82
C GLY A 214 -7.10 -5.65 7.72
N SER A 215 -6.42 -4.65 7.17
CA SER A 215 -6.04 -3.44 7.92
C SER A 215 -7.25 -2.65 8.44
N VAL A 216 -8.33 -2.52 7.65
CA VAL A 216 -9.58 -1.86 8.09
C VAL A 216 -10.21 -2.62 9.26
N LEU A 217 -10.24 -3.95 9.20
CA LEU A 217 -10.79 -4.78 10.28
C LEU A 217 -10.00 -4.59 11.58
N ILE A 218 -8.67 -4.54 11.50
CA ILE A 218 -7.81 -4.25 12.65
C ILE A 218 -8.13 -2.86 13.23
N LEU A 219 -8.23 -1.84 12.36
CA LEU A 219 -8.54 -0.47 12.77
C LEU A 219 -9.91 -0.36 13.43
N ALA A 220 -10.93 -1.01 12.86
CA ALA A 220 -12.28 -1.09 13.42
C ALA A 220 -12.28 -1.74 14.80
N GLY A 221 -11.53 -2.84 14.95
CA GLY A 221 -11.42 -3.57 16.21
C GLY A 221 -10.72 -2.80 17.33
N MET A 222 -9.82 -1.86 17.01
CA MET A 222 -9.15 -1.01 18.00
C MET A 222 -9.88 0.30 18.30
N LEU A 223 -10.86 0.68 17.48
CA LEU A 223 -11.52 1.99 17.55
C LEU A 223 -12.14 2.24 18.93
N GLY A 224 -12.81 1.25 19.53
CA GLY A 224 -13.43 1.40 20.85
C GLY A 224 -12.41 1.74 21.95
N THR A 225 -11.29 1.00 22.00
CA THR A 225 -10.21 1.29 22.96
C THR A 225 -9.51 2.62 22.69
N TYR A 226 -9.36 2.97 21.41
CA TYR A 226 -8.76 4.24 20.98
C TYR A 226 -9.61 5.44 21.39
N LEU A 227 -10.93 5.37 21.25
CA LEU A 227 -11.85 6.44 21.66
C LEU A 227 -11.81 6.69 23.17
N ASN A 228 -11.67 5.64 23.99
CA ASN A 228 -11.55 5.78 25.44
C ASN A 228 -10.28 6.54 25.85
N ILE A 229 -9.13 6.21 25.25
CA ILE A 229 -7.88 6.92 25.55
C ILE A 229 -7.87 8.34 24.96
N LEU A 230 -8.52 8.54 23.81
CA LEU A 230 -8.71 9.87 23.22
C LEU A 230 -9.55 10.77 24.14
N ALA A 231 -10.56 10.23 24.84
CA ALA A 231 -11.34 10.97 25.83
C ALA A 231 -10.47 11.42 27.03
N LEU A 232 -9.55 10.57 27.50
CA LEU A 232 -8.59 10.94 28.56
C LEU A 232 -7.63 12.04 28.08
N TRP A 233 -7.13 11.93 26.85
CA TRP A 233 -6.28 12.95 26.24
C TRP A 233 -7.01 14.29 26.09
N LEU A 234 -8.26 14.27 25.63
CA LEU A 234 -9.10 15.46 25.54
C LEU A 234 -9.30 16.11 26.92
N LEU A 235 -9.54 15.31 27.96
CA LEU A 235 -9.67 15.80 29.34
C LEU A 235 -8.37 16.48 29.81
N PHE A 236 -7.21 15.86 29.54
CA PHE A 236 -5.91 16.47 29.85
C PHE A 236 -5.73 17.81 29.13
N LEU A 237 -6.04 17.89 27.84
CA LEU A 237 -5.95 19.13 27.07
C LEU A 237 -6.89 20.21 27.59
N LEU A 238 -8.16 19.87 27.85
CA LEU A 238 -9.14 20.84 28.36
C LEU A 238 -8.73 21.40 29.73
N PHE A 239 -8.28 20.52 30.63
CA PHE A 239 -7.82 20.91 31.98
C PHE A 239 -6.56 21.76 31.94
N SER A 240 -5.54 21.33 31.20
CA SER A 240 -4.27 22.07 31.08
C SER A 240 -4.44 23.41 30.38
N SER A 241 -5.32 23.50 29.39
CA SER A 241 -5.66 24.77 28.72
C SER A 241 -6.41 25.72 29.64
N TRP A 242 -7.29 25.20 30.50
CA TRP A 242 -7.98 26.02 31.50
C TRP A 242 -6.99 26.57 32.52
N LEU A 243 -6.08 25.73 33.00
CA LEU A 243 -5.03 26.14 33.93
C LEU A 243 -4.10 27.17 33.29
N ALA A 244 -3.70 26.98 32.02
CA ALA A 244 -2.90 27.95 31.28
C ALA A 244 -3.62 29.30 31.15
N TYR A 245 -4.90 29.28 30.77
CA TYR A 245 -5.71 30.49 30.61
C TYR A 245 -5.76 31.29 31.92
N VAL A 246 -6.06 30.63 33.05
CA VAL A 246 -6.12 31.28 34.37
C VAL A 246 -4.75 31.81 34.83
N ILE A 247 -3.66 31.08 34.57
CA ILE A 247 -2.30 31.52 34.96
C ILE A 247 -1.86 32.75 34.16
N PHE A 248 -2.25 32.85 32.89
CA PHE A 248 -1.80 33.91 31.99
C PHE A 248 -2.79 35.08 31.84
N GLU A 249 -4.02 34.99 32.35
CA GLU A 249 -5.11 35.97 32.17
C GLU A 249 -4.67 37.43 32.42
N ASP A 250 -4.00 37.69 33.55
CA ASP A 250 -3.58 39.03 33.95
C ASP A 250 -2.22 39.48 33.37
N THR A 251 -1.59 38.65 32.53
CA THR A 251 -0.25 38.90 32.00
C THR A 251 -0.31 39.47 30.56
N GLU A 252 0.73 40.20 30.11
CA GLU A 252 0.83 40.62 28.70
C GLU A 252 0.69 39.47 27.66
N PRO A 253 1.27 38.27 27.89
CA PRO A 253 1.01 37.08 27.06
C PRO A 253 -0.47 36.66 27.03
N GLY A 254 -1.18 36.82 28.14
CA GLY A 254 -2.62 36.59 28.25
C GLY A 254 -3.44 37.37 27.23
N LYS A 255 -3.01 38.61 26.95
CA LYS A 255 -3.74 39.53 26.06
C LYS A 255 -3.45 39.31 24.58
N THR A 256 -2.38 38.59 24.25
CA THR A 256 -1.88 38.47 22.86
C THR A 256 -1.94 37.03 22.33
N VAL A 257 -1.66 36.03 23.17
CA VAL A 257 -1.58 34.60 22.77
C VAL A 257 -2.71 33.78 23.41
N PHE A 258 -3.09 34.12 24.64
CA PHE A 258 -4.11 33.39 25.43
C PHE A 258 -5.39 34.20 25.65
N SER A 259 -5.78 34.98 24.63
CA SER A 259 -6.88 35.96 24.71
C SER A 259 -8.22 35.36 25.11
N THR A 260 -8.52 34.18 24.59
CA THR A 260 -9.73 33.42 24.93
C THR A 260 -9.37 32.00 25.33
N TYR A 261 -10.29 31.33 26.03
CA TYR A 261 -10.13 29.90 26.32
C TYR A 261 -9.98 29.07 25.04
N GLY A 262 -10.70 29.43 23.96
CA GLY A 262 -10.61 28.75 22.67
C GLY A 262 -9.23 28.91 22.01
N ASP A 263 -8.67 30.12 22.04
CA ASP A 263 -7.32 30.37 21.52
C ASP A 263 -6.28 29.65 22.37
N THR A 264 -6.48 29.62 23.70
CA THR A 264 -5.58 28.91 24.62
C THR A 264 -5.60 27.41 24.39
N LEU A 265 -6.79 26.83 24.20
CA LEU A 265 -6.96 25.42 23.85
C LEU A 265 -6.24 25.08 22.54
N TYR A 266 -6.36 25.94 21.53
CA TYR A 266 -5.65 25.78 20.27
C TYR A 266 -4.12 25.84 20.46
N GLN A 267 -3.61 26.86 21.17
CA GLN A 267 -2.18 27.04 21.40
C GLN A 267 -1.57 25.89 22.22
N MET A 268 -2.30 25.39 23.23
CA MET A 268 -1.91 24.22 24.00
C MET A 268 -1.95 22.94 23.17
N LEU A 269 -2.96 22.76 22.31
CA LEU A 269 -3.00 21.63 21.38
C LEU A 269 -1.79 21.63 20.43
N VAL A 270 -1.40 22.78 19.88
CA VAL A 270 -0.20 22.88 19.05
C VAL A 270 1.07 22.61 19.88
N LEU A 271 1.13 23.11 21.11
CA LEU A 271 2.24 22.83 22.03
C LEU A 271 2.34 21.36 22.42
N PHE A 272 1.21 20.64 22.53
CA PHE A 272 1.17 19.19 22.73
C PHE A 272 1.89 18.43 21.61
N THR A 273 1.77 18.92 20.37
CA THR A 273 2.51 18.38 19.21
C THR A 273 3.94 18.91 19.10
N THR A 274 4.36 19.80 20.01
CA THR A 274 5.66 20.49 20.03
C THR A 274 5.98 21.35 18.80
N SER A 275 5.01 21.59 17.91
CA SER A 275 5.24 22.26 16.63
C SER A 275 5.44 23.78 16.73
N ASN A 276 4.94 24.41 17.80
CA ASN A 276 5.13 25.85 18.10
C ASN A 276 6.07 26.09 19.29
N ASN A 277 6.86 25.09 19.69
CA ASN A 277 7.88 25.26 20.72
C ASN A 277 9.20 25.72 20.05
N PRO A 278 9.79 26.86 20.46
CA PRO A 278 9.53 27.62 21.69
C PRO A 278 8.54 28.80 21.56
N ASP A 279 8.12 29.16 20.35
CA ASP A 279 7.46 30.43 20.02
C ASP A 279 6.27 30.82 20.91
N VAL A 280 5.41 29.85 21.25
CA VAL A 280 4.16 30.09 22.00
C VAL A 280 4.36 30.68 23.40
N TRP A 281 5.49 30.38 24.05
CA TRP A 281 5.74 30.77 25.44
C TRP A 281 6.91 31.73 25.62
N VAL A 282 7.60 32.11 24.53
CA VAL A 282 8.64 33.15 24.56
C VAL A 282 8.12 34.47 25.15
N PRO A 283 6.92 34.98 24.81
CA PRO A 283 6.39 36.19 25.43
C PRO A 283 6.26 36.06 26.95
N ALA A 284 5.76 34.93 27.46
CA ALA A 284 5.67 34.67 28.88
C ALA A 284 7.06 34.61 29.54
N TYR A 285 8.02 33.96 28.89
CA TYR A 285 9.38 33.84 29.39
C TYR A 285 10.12 35.18 29.49
N LYS A 286 9.84 36.11 28.57
CA LYS A 286 10.35 37.49 28.61
C LYS A 286 9.85 38.26 29.84
N VAL A 287 8.61 38.02 30.27
CA VAL A 287 8.02 38.63 31.46
C VAL A 287 8.61 38.03 32.74
N SER A 288 8.62 36.70 32.83
CA SER A 288 9.23 36.00 33.98
C SER A 288 9.78 34.65 33.56
N ARG A 289 11.02 34.39 33.98
CA ARG A 289 11.68 33.11 33.73
C ARG A 289 10.95 31.93 34.39
N TRP A 290 10.18 32.17 35.45
CA TRP A 290 9.47 31.11 36.17
C TRP A 290 8.31 30.49 35.38
N TYR A 291 7.76 31.19 34.39
CA TYR A 291 6.69 30.63 33.55
C TYR A 291 7.16 29.45 32.70
N CYS A 292 8.48 29.28 32.49
CA CYS A 292 8.98 28.08 31.83
C CYS A 292 8.68 26.80 32.63
N LEU A 293 8.54 26.87 33.96
CA LEU A 293 8.24 25.68 34.77
C LEU A 293 6.89 25.08 34.41
N PHE A 294 5.87 25.93 34.17
CA PHE A 294 4.55 25.47 33.74
C PHE A 294 4.64 24.76 32.38
N ILE A 295 5.32 25.37 31.42
CA ILE A 295 5.47 24.85 30.06
C ILE A 295 6.29 23.55 30.04
N VAL A 296 7.41 23.50 30.76
CA VAL A 296 8.25 22.30 30.87
C VAL A 296 7.46 21.17 31.53
N LEU A 297 6.69 21.46 32.59
CA LEU A 297 5.82 20.48 33.22
C LEU A 297 4.73 19.99 32.26
N TYR A 298 4.10 20.90 31.50
CA TYR A 298 3.09 20.57 30.50
C TYR A 298 3.66 19.67 29.40
N VAL A 299 4.79 20.04 28.80
CA VAL A 299 5.46 19.23 27.76
C VAL A 299 5.90 17.89 28.33
N LEU A 300 6.41 17.86 29.57
CA LEU A 300 6.81 16.62 30.21
C LEU A 300 5.63 15.65 30.38
N LEU A 301 4.52 16.12 30.97
CA LEU A 301 3.34 15.30 31.18
C LEU A 301 2.63 14.98 29.85
N GLY A 302 2.46 15.94 28.95
CA GLY A 302 1.79 15.74 27.68
C GLY A 302 2.58 14.84 26.72
N VAL A 303 3.83 15.21 26.44
CA VAL A 303 4.63 14.62 25.36
C VAL A 303 5.41 13.38 25.78
N TYR A 304 5.72 13.18 27.06
CA TYR A 304 6.40 11.95 27.50
C TYR A 304 5.49 10.99 28.25
N PHE A 305 4.46 11.46 28.95
CA PHE A 305 3.52 10.55 29.62
C PHE A 305 2.29 10.26 28.76
N VAL A 306 1.53 11.29 28.37
CA VAL A 306 0.23 11.08 27.70
C VAL A 306 0.39 10.48 26.30
N THR A 307 1.27 11.01 25.44
CA THR A 307 1.53 10.44 24.09
C THR A 307 2.04 9.00 24.14
N ASN A 308 2.99 8.68 25.03
CA ASN A 308 3.54 7.32 25.17
C ASN A 308 2.50 6.35 25.73
N LEU A 309 1.61 6.82 26.62
CA LEU A 309 0.47 6.04 27.07
C LEU A 309 -0.50 5.75 25.91
N ILE A 310 -0.83 6.75 25.10
CA ILE A 310 -1.66 6.57 23.89
C ILE A 310 -1.01 5.53 22.97
N LEU A 311 0.29 5.67 22.69
CA LEU A 311 1.03 4.73 21.85
C LEU A 311 0.99 3.31 22.43
N ALA A 312 1.18 3.14 23.74
CA ALA A 312 1.13 1.83 24.39
C ALA A 312 -0.25 1.16 24.29
N VAL A 313 -1.33 1.93 24.52
CA VAL A 313 -2.71 1.43 24.41
C VAL A 313 -3.04 1.04 22.97
N VAL A 314 -2.65 1.87 21.99
CA VAL A 314 -2.84 1.56 20.56
C VAL A 314 -2.04 0.33 20.17
N TYR A 315 -0.79 0.20 20.64
CA TYR A 315 0.06 -0.96 20.35
C TYR A 315 -0.51 -2.27 20.91
N ASP A 316 -1.00 -2.27 22.15
CA ASP A 316 -1.59 -3.46 22.76
C ASP A 316 -2.89 -3.89 22.05
N SER A 317 -3.75 -2.91 21.74
CA SER A 317 -4.98 -3.14 20.97
C SER A 317 -4.68 -3.65 19.56
N PHE A 318 -3.71 -3.05 18.87
CA PHE A 318 -3.22 -3.51 17.57
C PHE A 318 -2.71 -4.94 17.62
N LYS A 319 -1.86 -5.27 18.61
CA LYS A 319 -1.30 -6.62 18.79
C LYS A 319 -2.41 -7.65 19.04
N SER A 320 -3.41 -7.32 19.84
CA SER A 320 -4.56 -8.19 20.12
C SER A 320 -5.41 -8.45 18.87
N GLN A 321 -5.67 -7.42 18.07
CA GLN A 321 -6.42 -7.57 16.81
C GLN A 321 -5.61 -8.32 15.74
N LEU A 322 -4.29 -8.09 15.66
CA LEU A 322 -3.40 -8.84 14.79
C LEU A 322 -3.39 -10.34 15.16
N ALA A 323 -3.35 -10.67 16.46
CA ALA A 323 -3.42 -12.06 16.92
C ALA A 323 -4.73 -12.75 16.49
N LYS A 324 -5.87 -12.05 16.54
CA LYS A 324 -7.16 -12.57 16.04
C LYS A 324 -7.17 -12.82 14.53
N GLN A 325 -6.50 -11.97 13.75
CA GLN A 325 -6.37 -12.19 12.31
C GLN A 325 -5.48 -13.38 11.98
N VAL A 326 -4.33 -13.48 12.65
CA VAL A 326 -3.43 -14.64 12.49
C VAL A 326 -4.15 -15.93 12.88
N SER A 327 -4.90 -15.95 13.98
CA SER A 327 -5.68 -17.13 14.37
C SER A 327 -6.76 -17.51 13.34
N LYS A 328 -7.40 -16.53 12.69
CA LYS A 328 -8.35 -16.79 11.59
C LYS A 328 -7.64 -17.38 10.37
N MET A 329 -6.45 -16.89 10.05
CA MET A 329 -5.62 -17.42 8.96
C MET A 329 -5.18 -18.86 9.26
N ASP A 330 -4.78 -19.16 10.49
CA ASP A 330 -4.44 -20.52 10.94
C ASP A 330 -5.64 -21.46 10.90
N TYR A 331 -6.83 -20.98 11.29
CA TYR A 331 -8.07 -21.75 11.16
C TYR A 331 -8.37 -22.11 9.70
N MET A 332 -8.24 -21.15 8.78
CA MET A 332 -8.42 -21.39 7.34
C MET A 332 -7.39 -22.40 6.81
N ARG A 333 -6.12 -22.26 7.20
CA ARG A 333 -5.07 -23.23 6.87
C ARG A 333 -5.44 -24.64 7.34
N ARG A 334 -5.83 -24.79 8.62
CA ARG A 334 -6.27 -26.08 9.18
C ARG A 334 -7.45 -26.67 8.41
N ARG A 335 -8.44 -25.87 8.01
CA ARG A 335 -9.56 -26.37 7.19
C ARG A 335 -9.15 -26.92 5.84
N ILE A 336 -8.21 -26.27 5.16
CA ILE A 336 -7.68 -26.76 3.88
C ILE A 336 -6.97 -28.10 4.10
N LEU A 337 -6.18 -28.20 5.17
CA LEU A 337 -5.52 -29.45 5.58
C LEU A 337 -6.54 -30.54 5.94
N THR A 338 -7.64 -30.21 6.63
CA THR A 338 -8.75 -31.15 6.90
C THR A 338 -9.37 -31.69 5.63
N LYS A 339 -9.62 -30.83 4.63
CA LYS A 339 -10.14 -31.29 3.33
C LYS A 339 -9.11 -32.16 2.61
N ALA A 340 -7.83 -31.78 2.60
CA ALA A 340 -6.78 -32.61 2.04
C ALA A 340 -6.70 -33.98 2.73
N PHE A 341 -6.79 -34.02 4.05
CA PHE A 341 -6.84 -35.24 4.86
C PHE A 341 -8.04 -36.12 4.47
N SER A 342 -9.23 -35.54 4.39
CA SER A 342 -10.45 -36.28 3.99
C SER A 342 -10.41 -36.83 2.56
N LEU A 343 -9.61 -36.24 1.66
CA LEU A 343 -9.41 -36.75 0.31
C LEU A 343 -8.48 -37.96 0.27
N ILE A 344 -7.58 -38.07 1.26
CA ILE A 344 -6.62 -39.17 1.40
C ILE A 344 -7.25 -40.34 2.17
N ASP A 345 -8.07 -40.06 3.18
CA ASP A 345 -8.78 -41.06 3.98
C ASP A 345 -9.89 -41.74 3.17
N GLU A 346 -9.52 -42.81 2.45
CA GLU A 346 -10.42 -43.56 1.58
C GLU A 346 -11.60 -44.21 2.33
N TYR A 347 -11.46 -44.46 3.64
CA TYR A 347 -12.41 -45.24 4.43
C TYR A 347 -13.19 -44.39 5.44
N ASN A 348 -12.98 -43.06 5.48
CA ASN A 348 -13.48 -42.18 6.54
C ASN A 348 -13.18 -42.74 7.94
N ALA A 349 -12.00 -43.34 8.10
CA ALA A 349 -11.57 -43.97 9.35
C ALA A 349 -11.11 -42.94 10.38
N GLY A 350 -10.86 -41.69 9.96
CA GLY A 350 -10.37 -40.60 10.80
C GLY A 350 -8.87 -40.63 11.04
N PHE A 351 -8.13 -41.47 10.32
CA PHE A 351 -6.69 -41.63 10.44
C PHE A 351 -6.05 -42.04 9.10
N LEU A 352 -4.77 -41.73 8.92
CA LEU A 352 -4.00 -42.10 7.74
C LEU A 352 -3.02 -43.23 8.04
N ASN A 353 -3.02 -44.23 7.15
CA ASN A 353 -2.05 -45.32 7.19
C ASN A 353 -0.73 -44.90 6.53
N LYS A 354 0.37 -45.55 6.94
CA LYS A 354 1.70 -45.38 6.38
C LYS A 354 1.73 -45.35 4.84
N GLU A 355 1.05 -46.29 4.17
CA GLU A 355 1.04 -46.36 2.70
C GLU A 355 0.37 -45.14 2.04
N GLN A 356 -0.68 -44.60 2.67
CA GLN A 356 -1.37 -43.42 2.17
C GLN A 356 -0.49 -42.18 2.31
N CYS A 357 0.25 -42.07 3.43
CA CYS A 357 1.22 -41.00 3.63
C CYS A 357 2.38 -41.09 2.63
N ILE A 358 2.96 -42.28 2.38
CA ILE A 358 4.03 -42.42 1.37
C ILE A 358 3.58 -41.92 -0.01
N LYS A 359 2.37 -42.28 -0.45
CA LYS A 359 1.81 -41.81 -1.74
C LYS A 359 1.63 -40.29 -1.76
N LEU A 360 1.20 -39.68 -0.65
CA LEU A 360 1.11 -38.23 -0.54
C LEU A 360 2.49 -37.58 -0.67
N PHE A 361 3.50 -38.09 0.03
CA PHE A 361 4.86 -37.54 -0.01
C PHE A 361 5.48 -37.67 -1.40
N GLU A 362 5.24 -38.77 -2.09
CA GLU A 362 5.69 -38.97 -3.48
C GLU A 362 5.10 -37.91 -4.41
N GLU A 363 3.81 -37.58 -4.25
CA GLU A 363 3.15 -36.53 -5.02
C GLU A 363 3.55 -35.11 -4.56
N LEU A 364 3.81 -34.91 -3.26
CA LEU A 364 4.28 -33.64 -2.71
C LEU A 364 5.70 -33.31 -3.18
N ASN A 365 6.50 -34.33 -3.51
CA ASN A 365 7.83 -34.18 -4.08
C ASN A 365 7.82 -33.50 -5.46
N ASN A 366 6.68 -33.43 -6.15
CA ASN A 366 6.51 -32.65 -7.40
C ASN A 366 6.38 -31.13 -7.16
N TYR A 367 6.24 -30.72 -5.90
CA TYR A 367 6.07 -29.32 -5.49
C TYR A 367 7.18 -28.85 -4.56
N ARG A 368 7.76 -29.76 -3.76
CA ARG A 368 8.82 -29.49 -2.79
C ARG A 368 9.98 -30.44 -2.98
N THR A 369 11.20 -29.96 -2.73
CA THR A 369 12.42 -30.78 -2.82
C THR A 369 12.54 -31.67 -1.60
N LEU A 370 11.69 -32.70 -1.53
CA LEU A 370 11.76 -33.70 -0.48
C LEU A 370 12.94 -34.63 -0.76
N PRO A 371 13.71 -35.04 0.26
CA PRO A 371 14.70 -36.09 0.08
C PRO A 371 13.98 -37.36 -0.40
N LYS A 372 14.62 -38.13 -1.28
CA LYS A 372 14.14 -39.47 -1.63
C LYS A 372 14.45 -40.39 -0.45
N ILE A 373 13.48 -40.53 0.45
CA ILE A 373 13.58 -41.33 1.66
C ILE A 373 13.29 -42.80 1.28
N SER A 374 14.10 -43.74 1.76
CA SER A 374 13.80 -45.17 1.60
C SER A 374 12.52 -45.51 2.38
N LYS A 375 11.83 -46.61 2.02
CA LYS A 375 10.59 -46.98 2.73
C LYS A 375 10.82 -47.32 4.21
N GLU A 376 12.05 -47.70 4.56
CA GLU A 376 12.50 -48.06 5.91
C GLU A 376 12.81 -46.80 6.72
N ASP A 377 13.52 -45.83 6.14
CA ASP A 377 13.78 -44.54 6.79
C ASP A 377 12.49 -43.73 7.02
N PHE A 378 11.48 -43.92 6.15
CA PHE A 378 10.16 -43.32 6.34
C PHE A 378 9.40 -43.92 7.52
N GLU A 379 9.63 -45.20 7.88
CA GLU A 379 9.04 -45.79 9.10
C GLU A 379 9.51 -45.04 10.33
N LEU A 380 10.81 -44.78 10.44
CA LEU A 380 11.37 -44.07 11.58
C LEU A 380 10.82 -42.64 11.71
N ILE A 381 10.58 -41.97 10.58
CA ILE A 381 9.98 -40.63 10.57
C ILE A 381 8.50 -40.70 10.93
N PHE A 382 7.79 -41.73 10.45
CA PHE A 382 6.39 -41.95 10.78
C PHE A 382 6.21 -42.25 12.27
N ASP A 383 7.09 -43.07 12.86
CA ASP A 383 7.08 -43.44 14.28
C ASP A 383 7.44 -42.27 15.21
N GLU A 384 8.33 -41.35 14.77
CA GLU A 384 8.65 -40.14 15.54
C GLU A 384 7.55 -39.07 15.46
N LEU A 385 6.73 -39.13 14.41
CA LEU A 385 5.64 -38.19 14.18
C LEU A 385 4.30 -38.65 14.79
N ASP A 386 4.13 -39.96 14.95
CA ASP A 386 3.02 -40.57 15.66
C ASP A 386 3.19 -40.36 17.18
N ASP A 387 2.84 -39.17 17.64
CA ASP A 387 2.82 -38.81 19.06
C ASP A 387 1.87 -39.72 19.86
N SER A 388 0.83 -40.25 19.21
CA SER A 388 -0.19 -41.13 19.76
C SER A 388 0.28 -42.59 19.94
N ARG A 389 1.33 -43.00 19.22
CA ARG A 389 1.89 -44.37 19.15
C ARG A 389 0.88 -45.44 18.75
N ASP A 390 -0.08 -45.11 17.90
CA ASP A 390 -1.09 -46.05 17.40
C ASP A 390 -0.84 -46.54 15.96
N PHE A 391 0.36 -46.27 15.43
CA PHE A 391 0.82 -46.51 14.06
C PHE A 391 -0.07 -45.85 13.00
N LYS A 392 -0.76 -44.77 13.35
CA LYS A 392 -1.66 -44.04 12.47
C LYS A 392 -1.46 -42.54 12.68
N ILE A 393 -1.67 -41.76 11.62
CA ILE A 393 -1.58 -40.29 11.71
C ILE A 393 -2.98 -39.70 11.82
N ASN A 394 -3.23 -39.01 12.92
CA ASN A 394 -4.45 -38.23 13.10
C ASN A 394 -4.36 -36.86 12.38
N LEU A 395 -5.44 -36.08 12.41
CA LEU A 395 -5.51 -34.81 11.68
C LEU A 395 -4.54 -33.74 12.22
N ASP A 396 -4.33 -33.69 13.53
CA ASP A 396 -3.46 -32.69 14.15
C ASP A 396 -1.98 -33.03 13.88
N GLU A 397 -1.58 -34.29 14.03
CA GLU A 397 -0.26 -34.82 13.64
C GLU A 397 0.02 -34.60 12.15
N PHE A 398 -0.99 -34.82 11.29
CA PHE A 398 -0.90 -34.52 9.87
C PHE A 398 -0.63 -33.03 9.59
N ALA A 399 -1.29 -32.14 10.33
CA ALA A 399 -1.11 -30.70 10.15
C ALA A 399 0.30 -30.24 10.59
N ASP A 400 0.81 -30.79 11.70
CA ASP A 400 2.15 -30.51 12.19
C ASP A 400 3.23 -31.08 11.27
N LEU A 401 3.01 -32.26 10.68
CA LEU A 401 3.85 -32.82 9.64
C LEU A 401 3.95 -31.90 8.42
N CYS A 402 2.81 -31.46 7.89
CA CYS A 402 2.77 -30.58 6.73
C CYS A 402 3.49 -29.26 7.03
N HIS A 403 3.34 -28.72 8.23
CA HIS A 403 4.05 -27.54 8.69
C HIS A 403 5.57 -27.74 8.76
N ALA A 404 6.02 -28.84 9.39
CA ALA A 404 7.43 -29.17 9.54
C ALA A 404 8.10 -29.36 8.17
N ILE A 405 7.40 -30.02 7.25
CA ILE A 405 7.83 -30.16 5.86
C ILE A 405 7.96 -28.79 5.22
N ALA A 406 6.98 -27.92 5.44
CA ALA A 406 6.95 -26.63 4.81
C ALA A 406 8.09 -25.70 5.25
N LEU A 407 8.48 -25.79 6.52
CA LEU A 407 9.57 -25.03 7.12
C LEU A 407 10.95 -25.57 6.73
N ARG A 408 11.13 -26.89 6.68
CA ARG A 408 12.45 -27.50 6.46
C ARG A 408 12.79 -27.67 4.98
N PHE A 409 11.81 -27.98 4.14
CA PHE A 409 12.05 -28.31 2.73
C PHE A 409 11.69 -27.15 1.81
N GLN A 410 12.63 -26.81 0.93
CA GLN A 410 12.45 -25.76 -0.06
C GLN A 410 11.45 -26.21 -1.13
N LYS A 411 10.67 -25.28 -1.69
CA LYS A 411 9.82 -25.62 -2.84
C LYS A 411 10.69 -25.91 -4.06
N GLU A 412 10.25 -26.83 -4.89
CA GLU A 412 10.92 -27.20 -6.13
C GLU A 412 11.04 -25.99 -7.08
N ASP A 413 12.10 -25.98 -7.87
CA ASP A 413 12.33 -24.94 -8.87
C ASP A 413 11.31 -25.09 -9.98
N VAL A 414 10.54 -24.02 -10.24
CA VAL A 414 9.56 -24.02 -11.33
C VAL A 414 10.32 -24.12 -12.67
N PRO A 415 9.91 -25.00 -13.60
CA PRO A 415 10.55 -25.12 -14.90
C PRO A 415 10.52 -23.78 -15.63
N SER A 416 11.64 -23.43 -16.25
CA SER A 416 11.76 -22.13 -16.93
C SER A 416 10.89 -22.10 -18.19
N CYS A 417 10.34 -20.93 -18.54
CA CYS A 417 9.59 -20.78 -19.81
C CYS A 417 10.43 -21.18 -21.04
N PHE A 418 11.76 -21.04 -20.92
CA PHE A 418 12.73 -21.39 -21.95
C PHE A 418 12.90 -22.90 -22.18
N GLU A 419 12.38 -23.76 -21.30
CA GLU A 419 12.33 -25.21 -21.52
C GLU A 419 11.39 -25.61 -22.66
N LYS A 420 10.44 -24.74 -23.04
CA LYS A 420 9.60 -24.92 -24.24
C LYS A 420 10.41 -24.90 -25.54
N CYS A 421 11.63 -24.35 -25.52
CA CYS A 421 12.57 -24.37 -26.64
C CYS A 421 13.80 -25.26 -26.30
N PRO A 422 13.65 -26.60 -26.30
CA PRO A 422 14.66 -27.51 -25.78
C PRO A 422 15.99 -27.48 -26.56
N SER A 423 15.95 -27.16 -27.86
CA SER A 423 17.14 -27.12 -28.73
C SER A 423 18.21 -26.13 -28.22
N ILE A 424 17.80 -24.95 -27.77
CA ILE A 424 18.71 -23.90 -27.28
C ILE A 424 19.01 -24.11 -25.80
N TYR A 425 17.99 -24.45 -25.00
CA TYR A 425 18.09 -24.53 -23.55
C TYR A 425 18.92 -25.72 -23.05
N ASN A 426 18.91 -26.85 -23.77
CA ASN A 426 19.67 -28.06 -23.45
C ASN A 426 21.03 -28.15 -24.17
N SER A 427 21.38 -27.14 -24.97
CA SER A 427 22.70 -27.06 -25.64
C SER A 427 23.86 -27.08 -24.63
N LEU A 428 25.02 -27.55 -25.08
CA LEU A 428 26.26 -27.57 -24.28
C LEU A 428 26.66 -26.17 -23.80
N PHE A 429 26.42 -25.15 -24.63
CA PHE A 429 26.70 -23.75 -24.30
C PHE A 429 25.80 -23.26 -23.16
N SER A 430 24.48 -23.48 -23.25
CA SER A 430 23.52 -23.13 -22.22
C SER A 430 23.81 -23.80 -20.87
N LYS A 431 24.22 -25.08 -20.89
CA LYS A 431 24.62 -25.80 -19.67
C LYS A 431 25.87 -25.18 -19.02
N ARG A 432 26.90 -24.87 -19.82
CA ARG A 432 28.11 -24.19 -19.31
C ARG A 432 27.78 -22.82 -18.72
N LEU A 433 26.93 -22.05 -19.39
CA LEU A 433 26.50 -20.72 -18.92
C LEU A 433 25.73 -20.81 -17.59
N LYS A 434 24.80 -21.77 -17.46
CA LYS A 434 24.07 -22.02 -16.20
C LYS A 434 25.00 -22.39 -15.06
N THR A 435 25.99 -23.26 -15.31
CA THR A 435 26.97 -23.64 -14.29
C THR A 435 27.82 -22.43 -13.88
N PHE A 436 28.22 -21.58 -14.83
CA PHE A 436 28.98 -20.36 -14.54
C PHE A 436 28.20 -19.34 -13.69
N VAL A 437 26.95 -19.05 -14.04
CA VAL A 437 26.12 -18.07 -13.31
C VAL A 437 25.74 -18.58 -11.90
N ARG A 438 25.60 -19.89 -11.73
CA ARG A 438 25.34 -20.51 -10.41
C ARG A 438 26.58 -20.60 -9.52
N ASP A 439 27.77 -20.44 -10.07
CA ASP A 439 29.02 -20.46 -9.31
C ASP A 439 29.11 -19.19 -8.43
N PRO A 440 29.43 -19.30 -7.12
CA PRO A 440 29.65 -18.12 -6.26
C PRO A 440 30.68 -17.12 -6.80
N LYS A 441 31.63 -17.55 -7.64
CA LYS A 441 32.60 -16.67 -8.30
C LYS A 441 31.93 -15.60 -9.16
N PHE A 442 30.81 -15.91 -9.81
CA PHE A 442 30.04 -14.93 -10.57
C PHE A 442 29.52 -13.82 -9.67
N GLY A 443 29.00 -14.14 -8.49
CA GLY A 443 28.57 -13.14 -7.50
C GLY A 443 29.72 -12.23 -7.06
N TYR A 444 30.91 -12.79 -6.80
CA TYR A 444 32.10 -12.02 -6.46
C TYR A 444 32.55 -11.07 -7.59
N MET A 445 32.54 -11.56 -8.83
CA MET A 445 32.85 -10.75 -10.01
C MET A 445 31.92 -9.54 -10.14
N ILE A 446 30.60 -9.77 -10.01
CA ILE A 446 29.61 -8.70 -10.08
C ILE A 446 29.76 -7.71 -8.91
N SER A 447 30.11 -8.21 -7.73
CA SER A 447 30.33 -7.35 -6.56
C SER A 447 31.57 -6.46 -6.73
N PHE A 448 32.61 -6.97 -7.37
CA PHE A 448 33.79 -6.19 -7.75
C PHE A 448 33.44 -5.10 -8.79
N ILE A 449 32.63 -5.45 -9.80
CA ILE A 449 32.12 -4.49 -10.80
C ILE A 449 31.30 -3.38 -10.11
N LEU A 450 30.47 -3.72 -9.13
CA LEU A 450 29.73 -2.75 -8.32
C LEU A 450 30.65 -1.79 -7.55
N MET A 451 31.76 -2.29 -7.00
CA MET A 451 32.75 -1.45 -6.31
C MET A 451 33.43 -0.46 -7.27
N LEU A 452 33.77 -0.90 -8.48
CA LEU A 452 34.31 -0.01 -9.51
C LEU A 452 33.28 1.03 -9.97
N ASN A 453 32.03 0.61 -10.12
CA ASN A 453 30.94 1.51 -10.48
C ASN A 453 30.72 2.60 -9.42
N LEU A 454 30.82 2.27 -8.13
CA LEU A 454 30.76 3.26 -7.04
C LEU A 454 31.84 4.34 -7.20
N ILE A 455 33.08 3.94 -7.48
CA ILE A 455 34.18 4.88 -7.67
C ILE A 455 33.91 5.76 -8.90
N ALA A 456 33.43 5.18 -10.00
CA ALA A 456 33.06 5.92 -11.19
C ALA A 456 31.97 6.98 -10.91
N VAL A 457 30.92 6.63 -10.17
CA VAL A 457 29.83 7.55 -9.78
C VAL A 457 30.31 8.68 -8.89
N ILE A 458 31.19 8.39 -7.92
CA ILE A 458 31.77 9.46 -7.07
C ILE A 458 32.61 10.42 -7.91
N ILE A 459 33.40 9.93 -8.86
CA ILE A 459 34.20 10.78 -9.75
C ILE A 459 33.30 11.58 -10.70
N GLU A 460 32.31 10.95 -11.31
CA GLU A 460 31.36 11.59 -12.22
C GLU A 460 30.59 12.72 -11.54
N THR A 461 30.01 12.46 -10.36
CA THR A 461 29.29 13.46 -9.57
C THR A 461 30.17 14.62 -9.09
N THR A 462 31.41 14.34 -8.66
CA THR A 462 32.34 15.42 -8.28
C THR A 462 32.76 16.28 -9.47
N LEU A 463 32.91 15.69 -10.66
CA LEU A 463 33.22 16.42 -11.90
C LEU A 463 32.02 17.24 -12.42
N ASP A 464 30.79 16.74 -12.25
CA ASP A 464 29.55 17.48 -12.56
C ASP A 464 29.46 18.74 -11.68
N ILE A 465 29.67 18.61 -10.37
CA ILE A 465 29.69 19.75 -9.44
C ILE A 465 30.78 20.77 -9.82
N GLN A 466 31.93 20.30 -10.34
CA GLN A 466 33.02 21.16 -10.81
C GLN A 466 32.83 21.69 -12.25
N ASN A 467 31.71 21.39 -12.92
CA ASN A 467 31.43 21.76 -14.31
C ASN A 467 32.56 21.40 -15.29
N ASN A 468 33.22 20.27 -15.09
CA ASN A 468 34.35 19.84 -15.91
C ASN A 468 33.89 18.97 -17.09
N SER A 469 34.38 19.25 -18.30
CA SER A 469 34.04 18.47 -19.52
C SER A 469 34.42 16.98 -19.45
N ALA A 470 35.33 16.61 -18.55
CA ALA A 470 35.69 15.21 -18.30
C ALA A 470 34.50 14.35 -17.82
N GLN A 471 33.44 14.96 -17.28
CA GLN A 471 32.19 14.30 -16.89
C GLN A 471 31.62 13.42 -18.00
N LYS A 472 31.61 13.88 -19.27
CA LYS A 472 31.02 13.14 -20.39
C LYS A 472 31.66 11.77 -20.62
N VAL A 473 32.95 11.65 -20.34
CA VAL A 473 33.69 10.38 -20.46
C VAL A 473 33.25 9.40 -19.36
N TRP A 474 33.17 9.89 -18.12
CA TRP A 474 32.72 9.07 -16.98
C TRP A 474 31.25 8.66 -17.12
N GLN A 475 30.39 9.55 -17.61
CA GLN A 475 29.00 9.23 -17.94
C GLN A 475 28.90 8.11 -19.00
N SER A 476 29.80 8.09 -20.00
CA SER A 476 29.86 7.01 -21.00
C SER A 476 30.30 5.68 -20.38
N ILE A 477 31.25 5.71 -19.44
CA ILE A 477 31.68 4.52 -18.68
C ILE A 477 30.54 3.98 -17.82
N GLU A 478 29.76 4.86 -17.19
CA GLU A 478 28.58 4.45 -16.42
C GLU A 478 27.50 3.81 -17.25
N PHE A 479 27.27 4.30 -18.46
CA PHE A 479 26.37 3.67 -19.41
C PHE A 479 26.80 2.22 -19.71
N VAL A 480 28.10 1.98 -19.87
CA VAL A 480 28.65 0.61 -20.03
C VAL A 480 28.39 -0.24 -18.79
N PHE A 481 28.58 0.30 -17.57
CA PHE A 481 28.21 -0.41 -16.35
C PHE A 481 26.71 -0.75 -16.31
N GLY A 482 25.84 0.17 -16.74
CA GLY A 482 24.41 -0.06 -16.92
C GLY A 482 24.12 -1.33 -17.72
N TRP A 483 24.73 -1.48 -18.89
CA TRP A 483 24.60 -2.68 -19.74
C TRP A 483 25.12 -3.96 -19.10
N ILE A 484 26.20 -3.88 -18.31
CA ILE A 484 26.70 -5.04 -17.56
C ILE A 484 25.63 -5.55 -16.59
N TYR A 485 24.89 -4.67 -15.91
CA TYR A 485 23.82 -5.08 -15.00
C TYR A 485 22.58 -5.62 -15.73
N VAL A 486 22.24 -5.06 -16.90
CA VAL A 486 21.20 -5.62 -17.76
C VAL A 486 21.58 -7.04 -18.20
N LEU A 487 22.84 -7.25 -18.57
CA LEU A 487 23.37 -8.56 -18.91
C LEU A 487 23.34 -9.51 -17.71
N GLU A 488 23.77 -9.07 -16.52
CA GLU A 488 23.67 -9.84 -15.27
C GLU A 488 22.23 -10.31 -15.02
N MET A 489 21.27 -9.38 -15.11
CA MET A 489 19.85 -9.65 -14.92
C MET A 489 19.35 -10.67 -15.95
N ALA A 490 19.61 -10.44 -17.25
CA ALA A 490 19.19 -11.33 -18.32
C ALA A 490 19.76 -12.75 -18.16
N LEU A 491 21.05 -12.85 -17.79
CA LEU A 491 21.71 -14.11 -17.50
C LEU A 491 21.04 -14.83 -16.33
N LYS A 492 20.81 -14.15 -15.20
CA LYS A 492 20.14 -14.74 -14.04
C LYS A 492 18.72 -15.21 -14.35
N VAL A 493 17.92 -14.39 -15.04
CA VAL A 493 16.55 -14.75 -15.45
C VAL A 493 16.57 -15.96 -16.38
N TYR A 494 17.54 -16.04 -17.31
CA TYR A 494 17.71 -17.18 -18.19
C TYR A 494 18.14 -18.46 -17.45
N THR A 495 19.01 -18.36 -16.43
CA THR A 495 19.57 -19.54 -15.74
C THR A 495 18.71 -20.11 -14.62
N PHE A 496 17.97 -19.25 -13.91
CA PHE A 496 17.07 -19.64 -12.83
C PHE A 496 15.62 -19.78 -13.31
N GLY A 497 15.24 -19.10 -14.40
CA GLY A 497 13.85 -18.92 -14.79
C GLY A 497 13.20 -17.76 -14.03
N PHE A 498 12.25 -17.08 -14.67
CA PHE A 498 11.63 -15.87 -14.12
C PHE A 498 11.01 -16.09 -12.73
N SER A 499 10.29 -17.20 -12.55
CA SER A 499 9.63 -17.52 -11.28
C SER A 499 10.63 -17.71 -10.14
N ASN A 500 11.70 -18.48 -10.35
CA ASN A 500 12.69 -18.74 -9.29
C ASN A 500 13.56 -17.50 -9.01
N TYR A 501 13.85 -16.71 -10.05
CA TYR A 501 14.50 -15.42 -9.90
C TYR A 501 13.67 -14.44 -9.05
N TRP A 502 12.36 -14.37 -9.28
CA TRP A 502 11.45 -13.49 -8.53
C TRP A 502 11.18 -13.95 -7.08
N ARG A 503 11.49 -15.21 -6.74
CA ARG A 503 11.34 -15.70 -5.35
C ARG A 503 12.34 -15.06 -4.39
N ASP A 504 13.50 -14.62 -4.89
CA ASP A 504 14.52 -13.98 -4.08
C ASP A 504 14.28 -12.45 -3.99
N GLY A 505 14.17 -11.94 -2.76
CA GLY A 505 13.97 -10.51 -2.49
C GLY A 505 15.08 -9.62 -3.06
N GLN A 506 16.32 -10.08 -3.03
CA GLN A 506 17.45 -9.33 -3.58
C GLN A 506 17.35 -9.21 -5.11
N ASN A 507 17.04 -10.31 -5.78
CA ASN A 507 16.87 -10.33 -7.23
C ASN A 507 15.66 -9.49 -7.69
N ARG A 508 14.55 -9.49 -6.95
CA ARG A 508 13.40 -8.61 -7.22
C ARG A 508 13.78 -7.13 -7.21
N PHE A 509 14.52 -6.72 -6.17
CA PHE A 509 15.01 -5.35 -6.06
C PHE A 509 15.93 -4.98 -7.23
N ASP A 510 16.91 -5.85 -7.54
CA ASP A 510 17.85 -5.62 -8.63
C ASP A 510 17.16 -5.53 -10.00
N PHE A 511 16.12 -6.34 -10.22
CA PHE A 511 15.31 -6.31 -11.42
C PHE A 511 14.59 -4.97 -11.58
N LEU A 512 13.88 -4.53 -10.53
CA LEU A 512 13.14 -3.27 -10.55
C LEU A 512 14.07 -2.08 -10.82
N ILE A 513 15.19 -1.99 -10.10
CA ILE A 513 16.17 -0.93 -10.29
C ILE A 513 16.77 -0.96 -11.70
N THR A 514 17.09 -2.15 -12.22
CA THR A 514 17.65 -2.29 -13.57
C THR A 514 16.65 -1.86 -14.63
N TRP A 515 15.38 -2.22 -14.50
CA TRP A 515 14.33 -1.76 -15.43
C TRP A 515 14.08 -0.26 -15.35
N VAL A 516 14.05 0.32 -14.15
CA VAL A 516 13.93 1.79 -13.98
C VAL A 516 15.06 2.52 -14.70
N ILE A 517 16.29 2.02 -14.56
CA ILE A 517 17.46 2.58 -15.25
C ILE A 517 17.36 2.41 -16.76
N VAL A 518 17.03 1.21 -17.26
CA VAL A 518 16.91 0.94 -18.70
C VAL A 518 15.81 1.80 -19.33
N ILE A 519 14.65 1.91 -18.69
CA ILE A 519 13.54 2.75 -19.18
C ILE A 519 13.98 4.21 -19.18
N GLY A 520 14.59 4.69 -18.09
CA GLY A 520 15.11 6.05 -18.00
C GLY A 520 16.12 6.35 -19.10
N GLU A 521 17.12 5.49 -19.30
CA GLU A 521 18.12 5.65 -20.35
C GLU A 521 17.48 5.62 -21.75
N THR A 522 16.60 4.66 -22.02
CA THR A 522 15.90 4.56 -23.32
C THR A 522 15.10 5.83 -23.61
N LEU A 523 14.40 6.37 -22.61
CA LEU A 523 13.65 7.62 -22.75
C LEU A 523 14.57 8.81 -23.03
N THR A 524 15.73 8.91 -22.36
CA THR A 524 16.70 9.98 -22.63
C THR A 524 17.29 9.92 -24.05
N PHE A 525 17.53 8.72 -24.58
CA PHE A 525 18.01 8.55 -25.96
C PHE A 525 16.92 8.75 -27.02
N ALA A 526 15.70 8.29 -26.76
CA ALA A 526 14.61 8.33 -27.72
C ALA A 526 13.98 9.72 -27.87
N SER A 527 14.02 10.56 -26.83
CA SER A 527 13.42 11.90 -26.85
C SER A 527 14.38 12.97 -26.31
N PRO A 528 15.42 13.34 -27.08
CA PRO A 528 16.31 14.43 -26.69
C PRO A 528 15.59 15.78 -26.57
N ASN A 529 14.50 16.01 -27.34
CA ASN A 529 13.81 17.31 -27.42
C ASN A 529 12.28 17.29 -27.17
N GLY A 530 11.64 16.12 -26.95
CA GLY A 530 10.19 15.97 -27.13
C GLY A 530 9.32 16.05 -25.87
N LEU A 531 9.89 15.90 -24.67
CA LEU A 531 9.15 15.94 -23.41
C LEU A 531 9.88 16.85 -22.43
N THR A 532 9.49 18.12 -22.34
CA THR A 532 10.08 19.12 -21.42
C THR A 532 10.11 18.64 -19.96
N PHE A 533 9.16 17.79 -19.56
CA PHE A 533 9.17 17.15 -18.24
C PHE A 533 10.29 16.12 -18.07
N LEU A 534 10.66 15.35 -19.12
CA LEU A 534 11.64 14.24 -19.07
C LEU A 534 13.03 14.58 -19.67
N SER A 535 13.13 15.69 -20.41
CA SER A 535 14.31 16.14 -21.17
C SER A 535 15.22 17.08 -20.35
N ASN A 536 14.74 17.61 -19.22
CA ASN A 536 15.57 18.39 -18.31
C ASN A 536 16.66 17.51 -17.68
N GLY A 537 17.90 18.01 -17.62
CA GLY A 537 19.06 17.29 -17.03
C GLY A 537 18.87 16.81 -15.58
N GLU A 538 17.77 17.17 -14.93
CA GLU A 538 17.32 16.67 -13.64
C GLU A 538 16.99 15.17 -13.65
N TRP A 539 16.45 14.61 -14.74
CA TRP A 539 16.17 13.17 -14.83
C TRP A 539 17.43 12.32 -14.81
N ILE A 540 18.49 12.80 -15.45
CA ILE A 540 19.81 12.17 -15.38
C ILE A 540 20.26 12.11 -13.91
N ARG A 541 20.04 13.17 -13.12
CA ARG A 541 20.36 13.19 -11.68
C ARG A 541 19.52 12.18 -10.88
N TYR A 542 18.24 12.01 -11.19
CA TYR A 542 17.42 10.99 -10.54
C TYR A 542 17.84 9.56 -10.92
N LEU A 543 18.27 9.32 -12.16
CA LEU A 543 18.83 8.04 -12.58
C LEU A 543 20.18 7.76 -11.89
N LEU A 544 20.99 8.80 -11.64
CA LEU A 544 22.20 8.69 -10.81
C LEU A 544 21.86 8.26 -9.37
N LEU A 545 20.83 8.84 -8.75
CA LEU A 545 20.36 8.43 -7.42
C LEU A 545 19.84 6.98 -7.41
N ALA A 546 19.10 6.57 -8.44
CA ALA A 546 18.64 5.19 -8.57
C ALA A 546 19.80 4.19 -8.73
N ARG A 547 20.91 4.60 -9.36
CA ARG A 547 22.14 3.78 -9.44
C ARG A 547 22.77 3.57 -8.06
N MET A 548 22.76 4.59 -7.19
CA MET A 548 23.28 4.50 -5.81
C MET A 548 22.51 3.47 -4.96
N LEU A 549 21.23 3.21 -5.26
CA LEU A 549 20.45 2.17 -4.58
C LEU A 549 21.05 0.76 -4.75
N ARG A 550 21.82 0.50 -5.82
CA ARG A 550 22.55 -0.77 -5.99
C ARG A 550 23.60 -1.01 -4.90
N LEU A 551 24.07 0.03 -4.21
CA LEU A 551 25.03 -0.10 -3.10
C LEU A 551 24.45 -0.84 -1.90
N ILE A 552 23.11 -0.91 -1.78
CA ILE A 552 22.44 -1.72 -0.75
C ILE A 552 22.88 -3.20 -0.85
N ARG A 553 23.19 -3.70 -2.06
CA ARG A 553 23.75 -5.05 -2.26
C ARG A 553 25.09 -5.24 -1.56
N LEU A 554 25.97 -4.23 -1.56
CA LEU A 554 27.28 -4.30 -0.89
C LEU A 554 27.10 -4.47 0.63
N LEU A 555 26.14 -3.73 1.19
CA LEU A 555 25.84 -3.79 2.62
C LEU A 555 25.32 -5.18 3.04
N MET A 556 24.61 -5.90 2.17
CA MET A 556 24.16 -7.27 2.44
C MET A 556 25.30 -8.31 2.50
N TYR A 557 26.48 -7.99 1.95
CA TYR A 557 27.66 -8.86 2.06
C TYR A 557 28.30 -8.78 3.46
N VAL A 558 28.17 -7.63 4.13
CA VAL A 558 28.68 -7.43 5.49
C VAL A 558 27.78 -8.14 6.49
N ARG A 559 28.31 -9.14 7.21
CA ARG A 559 27.55 -9.97 8.15
C ARG A 559 26.77 -9.14 9.19
N SER A 560 27.34 -8.04 9.67
CA SER A 560 26.70 -7.17 10.67
C SER A 560 25.49 -6.42 10.13
N TYR A 561 25.52 -5.96 8.87
CA TYR A 561 24.41 -5.22 8.24
C TYR A 561 23.42 -6.13 7.55
N ARG A 562 23.82 -7.35 7.18
CA ARG A 562 22.96 -8.34 6.52
C ARG A 562 21.67 -8.56 7.29
N ALA A 563 21.75 -8.73 8.61
CA ALA A 563 20.57 -8.93 9.44
C ALA A 563 19.63 -7.72 9.33
N PHE A 564 20.14 -6.51 9.57
CA PHE A 564 19.38 -5.26 9.51
C PHE A 564 18.71 -5.02 8.15
N ILE A 565 19.44 -5.21 7.04
CA ILE A 565 18.90 -4.98 5.70
C ILE A 565 17.90 -6.06 5.33
N ALA A 566 18.16 -7.32 5.69
CA ALA A 566 17.20 -8.39 5.47
C ALA A 566 15.90 -8.11 6.23
N THR A 567 15.95 -7.74 7.52
CA THR A 567 14.73 -7.34 8.26
C THR A 567 14.06 -6.14 7.62
N PHE A 568 14.81 -5.09 7.27
CA PHE A 568 14.24 -3.91 6.62
C PHE A 568 13.52 -4.25 5.31
N LEU A 569 14.15 -5.01 4.41
CA LEU A 569 13.54 -5.44 3.15
C LEU A 569 12.35 -6.38 3.36
N THR A 570 12.32 -7.17 4.44
CA THR A 570 11.13 -7.96 4.80
C THR A 570 10.01 -7.13 5.45
N LEU A 571 10.34 -6.01 6.09
CA LEU A 571 9.37 -5.11 6.70
C LEU A 571 8.67 -4.21 5.67
N ILE A 572 9.33 -3.86 4.56
CA ILE A 572 8.70 -3.07 3.49
C ILE A 572 7.35 -3.67 3.07
N PRO A 573 7.25 -4.93 2.59
CA PRO A 573 5.98 -5.49 2.14
C PRO A 573 4.96 -5.66 3.28
N SER A 574 5.40 -5.89 4.52
CA SER A 574 4.46 -5.99 5.66
C SER A 574 3.91 -4.62 6.08
N LEU A 575 4.60 -3.52 5.78
CA LEU A 575 4.15 -2.15 6.02
C LEU A 575 3.30 -1.57 4.87
N VAL A 576 3.43 -2.08 3.64
CA VAL A 576 2.65 -1.64 2.47
C VAL A 576 1.15 -1.56 2.74
N PRO A 577 0.45 -2.55 3.34
CA PRO A 577 -0.99 -2.41 3.56
C PRO A 577 -1.35 -1.28 4.53
N TYR A 578 -0.56 -1.06 5.59
CA TYR A 578 -0.78 0.03 6.53
C TYR A 578 -0.49 1.40 5.90
N LEU A 579 0.60 1.52 5.14
CA LEU A 579 0.93 2.73 4.37
C LEU A 579 -0.14 3.00 3.29
N GLY A 580 -0.64 1.95 2.64
CA GLY A 580 -1.74 2.01 1.68
C GLY A 580 -3.04 2.51 2.32
N MET A 581 -3.35 2.09 3.55
CA MET A 581 -4.48 2.62 4.30
C MET A 581 -4.34 4.11 4.60
N ILE A 582 -3.16 4.56 5.08
CA ILE A 582 -2.89 5.99 5.31
C ILE A 582 -3.03 6.77 4.00
N PHE A 583 -2.49 6.24 2.90
CA PHE A 583 -2.63 6.83 1.57
C PHE A 583 -4.09 6.94 1.12
N CYS A 584 -4.92 5.94 1.37
CA CYS A 584 -6.36 6.00 1.07
C CYS A 584 -7.08 7.07 1.91
N VAL A 585 -6.75 7.18 3.19
CA VAL A 585 -7.27 8.27 4.05
C VAL A 585 -6.87 9.62 3.48
N MET A 586 -5.60 9.81 3.10
CA MET A 586 -5.15 11.04 2.44
C MET A 586 -5.90 11.30 1.13
N CYS A 587 -6.20 10.29 0.31
CA CYS A 587 -6.99 10.47 -0.91
C CYS A 587 -8.42 11.00 -0.63
N ILE A 588 -9.07 10.50 0.43
CA ILE A 588 -10.40 10.97 0.85
C ILE A 588 -10.31 12.42 1.33
N TYR A 589 -9.36 12.75 2.19
CA TYR A 589 -9.14 14.12 2.67
C TYR A 589 -8.73 15.07 1.54
N CYS A 590 -7.96 14.61 0.56
CA CYS A 590 -7.56 15.41 -0.60
C CYS A 590 -8.79 15.74 -1.45
N SER A 591 -9.64 14.73 -1.73
CA SER A 591 -10.89 14.92 -2.46
C SER A 591 -11.81 15.93 -1.75
N LEU A 592 -11.93 15.84 -0.41
CA LEU A 592 -12.65 16.85 0.41
C LEU A 592 -12.01 18.23 0.28
N GLY A 593 -10.69 18.33 0.46
CA GLY A 593 -9.96 19.59 0.40
C GLY A 593 -10.14 20.30 -0.93
N VAL A 594 -10.01 19.59 -2.05
CA VAL A 594 -10.17 20.15 -3.40
C VAL A 594 -11.60 20.62 -3.67
N GLN A 595 -12.61 19.91 -3.15
CA GLN A 595 -14.01 20.31 -3.33
C GLN A 595 -14.42 21.51 -2.46
N ILE A 596 -13.87 21.61 -1.24
CA ILE A 596 -14.22 22.68 -0.29
C ILE A 596 -13.37 23.94 -0.52
N PHE A 597 -12.05 23.79 -0.68
CA PHE A 597 -11.08 24.89 -0.70
C PHE A 597 -10.51 25.20 -2.09
N GLY A 598 -10.94 24.49 -3.13
CA GLY A 598 -10.41 24.66 -4.47
C GLY A 598 -10.67 26.05 -5.07
N GLY A 599 -9.61 26.68 -5.56
CA GLY A 599 -9.64 27.99 -6.23
C GLY A 599 -9.63 29.19 -5.29
N LEU A 600 -9.60 28.97 -3.96
CA LEU A 600 -9.54 30.05 -2.96
C LEU A 600 -8.18 30.75 -2.95
N ILE A 601 -7.09 30.00 -3.14
CA ILE A 601 -5.74 30.58 -3.21
C ILE A 601 -5.45 30.96 -4.65
N ASN A 602 -5.27 32.26 -4.89
CA ASN A 602 -4.86 32.75 -6.20
C ASN A 602 -4.06 34.05 -6.06
N ALA A 603 -3.29 34.39 -7.09
CA ALA A 603 -2.42 35.55 -7.11
C ALA A 603 -3.18 36.89 -7.13
N GLY A 604 -4.49 36.87 -7.46
CA GLY A 604 -5.32 38.07 -7.59
C GLY A 604 -5.98 38.54 -6.30
N ASP A 605 -6.02 37.72 -5.25
CA ASP A 605 -6.59 38.09 -3.96
C ASP A 605 -5.56 38.85 -3.10
N PRO A 606 -5.77 40.15 -2.81
CA PRO A 606 -4.85 40.94 -2.00
C PRO A 606 -4.75 40.41 -0.57
N THR A 607 -5.79 39.74 -0.05
CA THR A 607 -5.77 39.20 1.31
C THR A 607 -4.75 38.08 1.48
N VAL A 608 -4.45 37.34 0.39
CA VAL A 608 -3.47 36.24 0.40
C VAL A 608 -2.04 36.78 0.41
N ARG A 609 -1.78 37.91 -0.25
CA ARG A 609 -0.43 38.52 -0.36
C ARG A 609 0.08 39.10 0.96
N GLU A 610 -0.82 39.43 1.87
CA GLU A 610 -0.48 39.98 3.20
C GLU A 610 -0.35 38.90 4.27
N THR A 611 -0.45 37.61 3.91
CA THR A 611 -0.35 36.50 4.87
C THR A 611 1.07 35.95 4.99
N ASP A 612 1.36 35.35 6.15
CA ASP A 612 2.61 34.63 6.45
C ASP A 612 2.94 33.50 5.45
N LEU A 613 1.96 33.03 4.65
CA LEU A 613 2.19 32.09 3.55
C LEU A 613 2.98 32.71 2.40
N ALA A 614 2.65 33.94 2.04
CA ALA A 614 3.31 34.65 0.95
C ALA A 614 4.73 35.05 1.36
N GLU A 615 4.94 35.36 2.64
CA GLU A 615 6.28 35.66 3.18
C GLU A 615 7.18 34.42 3.19
N ASN A 616 6.63 33.23 3.47
CA ASN A 616 7.37 31.97 3.52
C ASN A 616 7.33 31.14 2.21
N ASP A 617 6.80 31.69 1.11
CA ASP A 617 6.63 31.00 -0.19
C ASP A 617 5.82 29.67 -0.11
N TYR A 618 4.89 29.56 0.83
CA TYR A 618 4.08 28.35 1.06
C TYR A 618 2.81 28.28 0.20
N LEU A 619 2.55 29.25 -0.67
CA LEU A 619 1.35 29.33 -1.52
C LEU A 619 1.18 28.13 -2.46
N LEU A 620 2.26 27.42 -2.77
CA LEU A 620 2.26 26.23 -3.65
C LEU A 620 1.61 25.01 -2.99
N PHE A 621 1.66 24.93 -1.67
CA PHE A 621 1.00 23.87 -0.91
C PHE A 621 -0.46 24.27 -0.74
N ASN A 622 -1.34 23.77 -1.60
CA ASN A 622 -2.74 24.19 -1.57
C ASN A 622 -3.65 23.04 -1.96
N PHE A 623 -4.96 23.28 -1.87
CA PHE A 623 -5.99 22.34 -2.29
C PHE A 623 -6.65 22.77 -3.61
N ASN A 624 -5.94 23.51 -4.47
CA ASN A 624 -6.48 23.90 -5.78
C ASN A 624 -6.55 22.69 -6.72
N ASP A 625 -5.59 21.77 -6.64
CA ASP A 625 -5.60 20.52 -7.38
C ASP A 625 -5.24 19.31 -6.50
N TYR A 626 -5.48 18.12 -7.06
CA TYR A 626 -5.29 16.86 -6.33
C TYR A 626 -3.82 16.57 -5.96
N PRO A 627 -2.83 16.81 -6.84
CA PRO A 627 -1.42 16.61 -6.51
C PRO A 627 -0.92 17.54 -5.40
N ASN A 628 -1.21 18.85 -5.46
CA ASN A 628 -0.81 19.78 -4.40
C ASN A 628 -1.54 19.46 -3.10
N GLY A 629 -2.82 19.05 -3.17
CA GLY A 629 -3.57 18.61 -2.00
C GLY A 629 -2.95 17.39 -1.33
N MET A 630 -2.44 16.43 -2.11
CA MET A 630 -1.74 15.25 -1.59
C MET A 630 -0.40 15.62 -0.91
N VAL A 631 0.39 16.51 -1.51
CA VAL A 631 1.65 16.99 -0.91
C VAL A 631 1.39 17.81 0.36
N SER A 632 0.33 18.64 0.34
CA SER A 632 -0.09 19.42 1.52
C SER A 632 -0.51 18.50 2.67
N LEU A 633 -1.27 17.44 2.39
CA LEU A 633 -1.61 16.42 3.38
C LEU A 633 -0.40 15.62 3.87
N PHE A 634 0.59 15.38 3.01
CA PHE A 634 1.86 14.77 3.43
C PHE A 634 2.62 15.69 4.41
N ASN A 635 2.69 16.99 4.12
CA ASN A 635 3.30 17.96 5.05
C ASN A 635 2.57 17.98 6.40
N LEU A 636 1.24 17.90 6.39
CA LEU A 636 0.43 17.74 7.60
C LEU A 636 0.72 16.41 8.32
N LEU A 637 0.88 15.30 7.59
CA LEU A 637 1.19 13.97 8.15
C LEU A 637 2.55 13.94 8.87
N VAL A 638 3.53 14.71 8.37
CA VAL A 638 4.86 14.86 9.00
C VAL A 638 4.78 15.69 10.29
N MET A 639 3.69 16.41 10.54
CA MET A 639 3.41 17.21 11.75
C MET A 639 4.38 18.38 11.99
N ASN A 640 5.18 18.79 11.00
CA ASN A 640 6.05 19.94 11.12
C ASN A 640 5.37 21.21 10.55
N ASN A 641 5.36 22.31 11.31
CA ASN A 641 4.73 23.58 10.92
C ASN A 641 3.26 23.47 10.49
N TRP A 642 2.55 22.42 10.94
CA TRP A 642 1.17 22.16 10.58
C TRP A 642 0.19 23.23 11.12
N GLN A 643 0.58 23.96 12.16
CA GLN A 643 -0.21 25.03 12.76
C GLN A 643 -0.46 26.19 11.80
N VAL A 644 0.49 26.47 10.91
CA VAL A 644 0.36 27.55 9.91
C VAL A 644 -0.80 27.19 8.99
N TRP A 645 -0.76 25.98 8.42
CA TRP A 645 -1.82 25.41 7.59
C TRP A 645 -3.20 25.45 8.27
N MET A 646 -3.27 25.05 9.54
CA MET A 646 -4.55 24.96 10.24
C MET A 646 -5.14 26.32 10.60
N GLN A 647 -4.33 27.30 11.01
CA GLN A 647 -4.82 28.68 11.21
C GLN A 647 -5.42 29.25 9.93
N ILE A 648 -4.78 28.94 8.82
CA ILE A 648 -5.18 29.42 7.50
C ILE A 648 -6.45 28.71 7.02
N VAL A 649 -6.56 27.39 7.17
CA VAL A 649 -7.80 26.66 6.89
C VAL A 649 -8.95 27.16 7.77
N LEU A 650 -8.66 27.51 9.03
CA LEU A 650 -9.66 28.12 9.91
C LEU A 650 -10.12 29.46 9.33
N GLN A 651 -9.20 30.31 8.88
CA GLN A 651 -9.49 31.57 8.19
C GLN A 651 -10.26 31.36 6.88
N TRP A 652 -9.92 30.32 6.09
CA TRP A 652 -10.59 29.96 4.86
C TRP A 652 -11.99 29.43 5.07
N CYS A 653 -12.23 28.67 6.14
CA CYS A 653 -13.58 28.27 6.54
C CYS A 653 -14.43 29.50 6.86
N LEU A 654 -13.87 30.54 7.48
CA LEU A 654 -14.57 31.81 7.71
C LEU A 654 -14.92 32.50 6.39
N LEU A 655 -13.97 32.59 5.46
CA LEU A 655 -14.21 33.14 4.12
C LEU A 655 -15.22 32.32 3.31
N TYR A 656 -15.17 30.98 3.39
CA TYR A 656 -16.12 30.09 2.73
C TYR A 656 -17.54 30.28 3.27
N VAL A 657 -17.71 30.32 4.59
CA VAL A 657 -19.02 30.63 5.22
C VAL A 657 -19.50 32.01 4.78
N GLN A 658 -18.59 32.98 4.67
CA GLN A 658 -18.93 34.33 4.22
C GLN A 658 -19.37 34.36 2.74
N ASP A 659 -18.59 33.77 1.83
CA ASP A 659 -18.81 33.86 0.37
C ASP A 659 -19.85 32.89 -0.18
N ARG A 660 -19.91 31.65 0.33
CA ARG A 660 -20.79 30.58 -0.20
C ARG A 660 -22.11 30.45 0.54
N ILE A 661 -22.17 30.86 1.81
CA ILE A 661 -23.37 30.72 2.64
C ILE A 661 -23.97 32.09 2.95
N ALA A 662 -23.22 32.99 3.59
CA ALA A 662 -23.76 34.25 4.09
C ALA A 662 -24.13 35.23 2.96
N ILE A 663 -23.28 35.42 1.95
CA ILE A 663 -23.56 36.36 0.84
C ILE A 663 -24.76 35.93 0.00
N PRO A 664 -24.91 34.66 -0.45
CA PRO A 664 -26.09 34.22 -1.19
C PRO A 664 -27.38 34.26 -0.36
N LEU A 665 -27.30 33.87 0.92
CA LEU A 665 -28.45 33.92 1.84
C LEU A 665 -28.91 35.37 2.06
N CYS A 666 -27.97 36.31 2.25
CA CYS A 666 -28.24 37.74 2.34
C CYS A 666 -28.85 38.31 1.05
N LYS A 667 -28.43 37.80 -0.11
CA LYS A 667 -28.96 38.19 -1.42
C LYS A 667 -30.40 37.69 -1.63
N HIS A 668 -30.77 36.59 -0.97
CA HIS A 668 -32.12 36.02 -1.03
C HIS A 668 -33.11 36.65 -0.03
N LEU A 669 -32.62 37.17 1.10
CA LEU A 669 -33.46 37.73 2.17
C LEU A 669 -34.04 39.13 1.88
N GLY A 670 -33.52 39.90 0.93
CA GLY A 670 -34.12 41.18 0.51
C GLY A 670 -34.05 42.32 1.54
N ASN A 671 -34.19 43.56 1.05
CA ASN A 671 -33.96 44.85 1.73
C ASN A 671 -35.00 45.20 2.83
N GLU A 672 -35.04 44.45 3.93
CA GLU A 672 -35.63 44.92 5.19
C GLU A 672 -34.52 45.28 6.19
N LEU A 673 -34.73 46.35 6.97
CA LEU A 673 -33.76 46.89 7.93
C LEU A 673 -33.25 45.82 8.93
N LEU A 674 -34.12 44.85 9.27
CA LEU A 674 -33.80 43.72 10.15
C LEU A 674 -32.81 42.74 9.47
N ASN A 675 -32.97 42.50 8.16
CA ASN A 675 -32.06 41.67 7.36
C ASN A 675 -30.70 42.35 7.15
N HIS A 676 -30.67 43.69 7.11
CA HIS A 676 -29.41 44.43 7.02
C HIS A 676 -28.56 44.32 8.30
N VAL A 677 -29.20 44.36 9.48
CA VAL A 677 -28.52 44.15 10.78
C VAL A 677 -28.13 42.68 10.97
N LEU A 678 -28.97 41.74 10.51
CA LEU A 678 -28.63 40.31 10.53
C LEU A 678 -27.46 40.00 9.61
N CYS A 679 -27.44 40.56 8.39
CA CYS A 679 -26.35 40.42 7.42
C CYS A 679 -25.07 41.15 7.87
N SER A 680 -25.18 42.32 8.52
CA SER A 680 -24.00 42.99 9.09
C SER A 680 -23.42 42.22 10.26
N ARG A 681 -24.27 41.59 11.09
CA ARG A 681 -23.81 40.69 12.16
C ARG A 681 -23.27 39.36 11.64
N LEU A 682 -23.86 38.77 10.60
CA LEU A 682 -23.33 37.57 9.93
C LEU A 682 -21.98 37.83 9.25
N ARG A 683 -21.76 39.02 8.69
CA ARG A 683 -20.46 39.47 8.14
C ARG A 683 -19.43 39.87 9.21
N MET A 684 -19.87 40.16 10.44
CA MET A 684 -19.02 40.60 11.55
C MET A 684 -19.01 39.62 12.72
N MET A 685 -19.48 38.38 12.57
CA MET A 685 -19.39 37.39 13.64
C MET A 685 -17.92 36.94 13.76
N PRO A 686 -17.19 37.31 14.83
CA PRO A 686 -16.01 36.54 15.19
C PRO A 686 -16.52 35.15 15.54
N CYS A 687 -16.18 34.18 14.72
CA CYS A 687 -16.51 32.80 15.02
C CYS A 687 -15.72 32.38 16.26
N ASN A 688 -16.40 32.25 17.40
CA ASN A 688 -15.99 31.38 18.52
C ASN A 688 -16.02 29.88 18.11
N VAL A 689 -15.70 29.57 16.84
CA VAL A 689 -15.67 28.23 16.24
C VAL A 689 -14.31 27.55 16.49
N THR A 690 -13.45 28.16 17.32
CA THR A 690 -12.24 27.55 17.89
C THR A 690 -12.53 26.24 18.64
N ILE A 691 -13.77 26.02 19.10
CA ILE A 691 -14.16 24.81 19.84
C ILE A 691 -14.58 23.64 18.93
N ALA A 692 -15.09 23.89 17.72
CA ALA A 692 -15.74 22.84 16.92
C ALA A 692 -14.86 22.28 15.79
N LEU A 693 -14.01 23.10 15.14
CA LEU A 693 -13.32 22.66 13.93
C LEU A 693 -12.11 21.71 14.12
N PRO A 694 -11.31 21.80 15.20
CA PRO A 694 -10.24 20.81 15.43
C PRO A 694 -10.80 19.42 15.78
N VAL A 695 -12.02 19.38 16.31
CA VAL A 695 -12.71 18.15 16.74
C VAL A 695 -13.60 17.59 15.63
N LEU A 696 -14.06 18.41 14.69
CA LEU A 696 -14.91 18.00 13.56
C LEU A 696 -14.31 16.96 12.61
N PRO A 697 -13.01 16.90 12.26
CA PRO A 697 -12.48 15.78 11.50
C PRO A 697 -12.51 14.47 12.31
N PHE A 698 -12.31 14.53 13.63
CA PHE A 698 -12.42 13.37 14.53
C PHE A 698 -13.89 12.95 14.79
N ILE A 699 -14.80 13.92 14.93
CA ILE A 699 -16.25 13.71 15.09
C ILE A 699 -16.89 13.27 13.76
N SER A 700 -16.40 13.73 12.61
CA SER A 700 -16.89 13.28 11.29
C SER A 700 -16.48 11.85 11.01
N ILE A 701 -15.29 11.42 11.46
CA ILE A 701 -14.91 9.99 11.47
C ILE A 701 -15.86 9.21 12.40
N LEU A 702 -16.17 9.73 13.59
CA LEU A 702 -17.11 9.10 14.53
C LEU A 702 -18.56 9.04 14.03
N ILE A 703 -19.09 10.10 13.40
CA ILE A 703 -20.48 10.16 12.93
C ILE A 703 -20.66 9.38 11.62
N PHE A 704 -19.69 9.42 10.71
CA PHE A 704 -19.75 8.66 9.46
C PHE A 704 -19.54 7.15 9.69
N TRP A 705 -18.79 6.75 10.73
CA TRP A 705 -18.64 5.34 11.11
C TRP A 705 -19.75 4.81 12.02
N HIS A 706 -20.26 5.60 12.97
CA HIS A 706 -21.29 5.14 13.91
C HIS A 706 -22.67 5.01 13.25
N GLY A 707 -22.93 5.73 12.14
CA GLY A 707 -24.19 5.66 11.42
C GLY A 707 -24.35 4.46 10.47
N SER A 708 -23.25 3.80 10.05
CA SER A 708 -23.31 2.73 9.03
C SER A 708 -22.99 1.32 9.55
N PHE A 709 -22.48 1.16 10.78
CA PHE A 709 -22.03 -0.16 11.26
C PHE A 709 -22.94 -0.81 12.32
N ASN A 710 -23.78 -0.06 13.03
CA ASN A 710 -24.70 -0.66 14.01
C ASN A 710 -25.88 -1.42 13.37
N ASP A 711 -26.12 -1.24 12.07
CA ASP A 711 -27.12 -2.01 11.31
C ASP A 711 -26.49 -3.11 10.43
N PHE A 712 -25.17 -3.34 10.52
CA PHE A 712 -24.43 -4.27 9.65
C PHE A 712 -23.79 -5.48 10.35
N PHE A 713 -24.04 -5.67 11.65
CA PHE A 713 -23.71 -6.89 12.39
C PHE A 713 -24.94 -7.62 12.91
#